data_AF-A0A2G8MZJ8-F1
#
_entry.id   AF-A0A2G8MZJ8-F1
#
_cell.length_a   1.000
_cell.length_b   1.000
_cell.length_c   1.000
_cell.angle_alpha   90.00
_cell.angle_beta   90.00
_cell.angle_gamma   90.00
#
_symmetry.space_group_name_H-M   'P 1'
#
loop_
_entity.id
_entity.type
_entity.pdbx_description
1 polymer ?
#
loop_
_entity_poly.entity_id
_entity_poly.type
_entity_poly.pdbx_seq_one_letter_code
_entity_poly.pdbx_strand_id
1 'polypeptide(L)'
;MVDQTSQFYAILTNVGAAKQANADALGVAWKITQMGVGDANGTDPTPNATQTSLINEWRRAPLNQLKVDDKNSAIIIAEQVIPADVGGKWIREIALYDADGDMVAVANCAPTYKPLLSQGSGRTQVVRMNLVVSSASNVQLKIDPAVVLATREYVDSRLVEEISKLDNKQSVRAATTANITLSGLRTVDGVVLAAGDRILVKNQTEGKENGLYIVAAGAWSRTSDADTSAEVTPGLVVAVEQGATQADTIWQLITDAPIVLGTTALSFRDITDGFARLLSPAFTGTPTVPTPPQFDATQKVVNAEFLKRMGVEYGGYVNYPVSTTLTQEDCGKLVAFSHPTNALVATLPTGGGITPGVTVTVLCSQGTLTVTAASGDSIGAINAPGNIALAQGDTAEFIRNGTNLWYLIGGSVLLRYAAVMRGANWVTPPQFDNTQKLATTEFVQRSAGNFRGSFLYNTAETLTAEHCGSDIELYGSVSRTITLPLLSAVGGKSAIRFINLATVNMTIACQGADGFLTSPASTSIVLEPCDTVELHSFNGWVIMGGSLALKGAGVMAGPNWVTPPRFDNSKRLATTEFIKSNGLSLSRFNAYTVSAALPATVAGSAVEFYGSTAGQTLMLPLSSDVRSADAILLFNYATVPVTIARQGADLIGSGGGGGVASMTLLPGDSVSLLAGTNLWFIVGGTAASQFSGSFRASLGVTGYQVLPSGLIRQWGISGAATAATPNVDIVFPVAFPNALLTLNEHDYTGSGGNTRSFWQFSAQTKSGVRCTNLCAITGGSPPQLQAPTAAQCSWEAWGY
;
A
#
# COMPACT_ATOMS: atom_id res chain seq x y z
N MET A 1 -10.56 34.92 -104.99
CA MET A 1 -11.11 33.95 -105.96
C MET A 1 -12.60 33.76 -105.70
N VAL A 2 -13.44 34.76 -105.91
CA VAL A 2 -14.90 34.63 -105.66
C VAL A 2 -15.73 35.24 -106.80
N ASP A 3 -15.10 36.09 -107.63
CA ASP A 3 -15.74 36.79 -108.75
C ASP A 3 -15.12 36.29 -110.07
N GLN A 4 -15.95 35.93 -111.05
CA GLN A 4 -15.52 35.47 -112.37
C GLN A 4 -14.87 36.57 -113.23
N THR A 5 -14.97 37.84 -112.81
CA THR A 5 -14.31 38.99 -113.45
C THR A 5 -12.91 39.29 -112.89
N SER A 6 -12.50 38.60 -111.82
CA SER A 6 -11.16 38.68 -111.22
C SER A 6 -10.13 37.86 -112.02
N GLN A 7 -8.87 38.30 -112.04
CA GLN A 7 -7.76 37.58 -112.69
C GLN A 7 -7.59 36.15 -112.14
N PHE A 8 -7.90 35.93 -110.87
CA PHE A 8 -7.88 34.62 -110.22
C PHE A 8 -9.25 34.31 -109.61
N TYR A 9 -9.83 33.18 -110.01
CA TYR A 9 -11.18 32.78 -109.64
C TYR A 9 -11.35 31.26 -109.60
N ALA A 10 -12.46 30.83 -108.99
CA ALA A 10 -12.84 29.45 -108.83
C ALA A 10 -14.21 29.23 -109.47
N ILE A 11 -14.40 28.12 -110.17
CA ILE A 11 -15.70 27.70 -110.72
C ILE A 11 -15.98 26.23 -110.41
N LEU A 12 -17.26 25.89 -110.39
CA LEU A 12 -17.71 24.49 -110.43
C LEU A 12 -17.47 23.91 -111.82
N THR A 13 -17.06 22.64 -111.88
CA THR A 13 -17.11 21.86 -113.12
C THR A 13 -18.56 21.48 -113.43
N ASN A 14 -18.85 21.04 -114.66
CA ASN A 14 -20.17 20.54 -115.04
C ASN A 14 -20.58 19.35 -114.14
N VAL A 15 -19.61 18.53 -113.72
CA VAL A 15 -19.82 17.42 -112.79
C VAL A 15 -20.16 17.95 -111.39
N GLY A 16 -19.40 18.92 -110.89
CA GLY A 16 -19.64 19.54 -109.58
C GLY A 16 -20.98 20.25 -109.49
N ALA A 17 -21.37 21.00 -110.52
CA ALA A 17 -22.67 21.68 -110.57
C ALA A 17 -23.83 20.68 -110.58
N ALA A 18 -23.72 19.58 -111.33
CA ALA A 18 -24.73 18.51 -111.33
C ALA A 18 -24.83 17.80 -109.98
N LYS A 19 -23.69 17.50 -109.34
CA LYS A 19 -23.67 16.85 -108.02
C LYS A 19 -24.18 17.77 -106.91
N GLN A 20 -23.86 19.06 -106.97
CA GLN A 20 -24.41 20.04 -106.05
C GLN A 20 -25.94 20.13 -106.16
N ALA A 21 -26.46 20.23 -107.39
CA ALA A 21 -27.90 20.26 -107.64
C ALA A 21 -28.62 18.98 -107.15
N ASN A 22 -28.00 17.80 -107.34
CA ASN A 22 -28.53 16.53 -106.84
C ASN A 22 -28.52 16.44 -105.31
N ALA A 23 -27.45 16.91 -104.65
CA ALA A 23 -27.37 16.95 -103.19
C ALA A 23 -28.44 17.86 -102.59
N ASP A 24 -28.67 19.02 -103.21
CA ASP A 24 -29.74 19.95 -102.82
C ASP A 24 -31.14 19.38 -103.05
N ALA A 25 -31.36 18.68 -104.18
CA ALA A 25 -32.66 18.07 -104.50
C ALA A 25 -33.02 16.88 -103.59
N LEU A 26 -32.03 16.10 -103.15
CA LEU A 26 -32.23 14.89 -102.35
C LEU A 26 -32.02 15.10 -100.84
N GLY A 27 -31.55 16.27 -100.41
CA GLY A 27 -31.21 16.55 -99.01
C GLY A 27 -30.06 15.68 -98.47
N VAL A 28 -29.20 15.17 -99.35
CA VAL A 28 -28.09 14.28 -99.02
C VAL A 28 -26.80 15.09 -98.94
N ALA A 29 -25.97 14.80 -97.93
CA ALA A 29 -24.75 15.55 -97.70
C ALA A 29 -23.70 15.32 -98.80
N TRP A 30 -23.30 16.37 -99.52
CA TRP A 30 -22.21 16.35 -100.49
C TRP A 30 -20.87 16.46 -99.80
N LYS A 31 -20.00 15.47 -100.03
CA LYS A 31 -18.71 15.33 -99.33
C LYS A 31 -17.55 15.71 -100.23
N ILE A 32 -17.03 16.93 -100.08
CA ILE A 32 -15.77 17.34 -100.70
C ILE A 32 -14.63 16.90 -99.78
N THR A 33 -13.71 16.08 -100.28
CA THR A 33 -12.76 15.36 -99.41
C THR A 33 -11.30 15.72 -99.66
N GLN A 34 -10.93 16.08 -100.89
CA GLN A 34 -9.54 16.29 -101.27
C GLN A 34 -9.37 17.57 -102.09
N MET A 35 -8.17 18.17 -102.00
CA MET A 35 -7.72 19.24 -102.87
C MET A 35 -6.47 18.78 -103.63
N GLY A 36 -6.48 19.05 -104.94
CA GLY A 36 -5.36 18.84 -105.84
C GLY A 36 -4.71 20.17 -106.22
N VAL A 37 -3.39 20.16 -106.38
CA VAL A 37 -2.60 21.29 -106.86
C VAL A 37 -1.66 20.84 -107.98
N GLY A 38 -1.49 21.72 -108.97
CA GLY A 38 -0.70 21.46 -110.17
C GLY A 38 0.13 22.66 -110.62
N ASP A 39 1.12 22.41 -111.48
CA ASP A 39 1.97 23.44 -112.06
C ASP A 39 1.58 23.82 -113.50
N ALA A 40 0.51 23.20 -114.04
CA ALA A 40 -0.03 23.41 -115.37
C ALA A 40 1.01 23.34 -116.51
N ASN A 41 2.06 22.52 -116.35
CA ASN A 41 3.20 22.41 -117.28
C ASN A 41 3.85 23.77 -117.59
N GLY A 42 3.84 24.71 -116.62
CA GLY A 42 4.44 26.03 -116.75
C GLY A 42 3.59 27.07 -117.50
N THR A 43 2.36 26.73 -117.88
CA THR A 43 1.38 27.68 -118.46
C THR A 43 0.53 28.34 -117.38
N ASP A 44 -0.20 29.41 -117.72
CA ASP A 44 -1.18 30.05 -116.83
C ASP A 44 -2.60 29.63 -117.25
N PRO A 45 -3.18 28.60 -116.61
CA PRO A 45 -4.44 28.04 -117.04
C PRO A 45 -5.63 28.92 -116.64
N THR A 46 -6.62 28.99 -117.52
CA THR A 46 -7.94 29.57 -117.24
C THR A 46 -8.90 28.46 -116.84
N PRO A 47 -9.57 28.53 -115.67
CA PRO A 47 -10.53 27.51 -115.24
C PRO A 47 -11.66 27.34 -116.24
N ASN A 48 -11.95 26.09 -116.63
CA ASN A 48 -13.00 25.72 -117.58
C ASN A 48 -13.93 24.65 -116.96
N ALA A 49 -15.25 24.88 -117.04
CA ALA A 49 -16.26 24.00 -116.46
C ALA A 49 -16.28 22.58 -117.05
N THR A 50 -15.75 22.37 -118.27
CA THR A 50 -15.66 21.03 -118.88
C THR A 50 -14.46 20.22 -118.42
N GLN A 51 -13.58 20.75 -117.57
CA GLN A 51 -12.42 20.02 -117.08
C GLN A 51 -12.84 18.89 -116.14
N THR A 52 -12.23 17.71 -116.33
CA THR A 52 -12.39 16.53 -115.45
C THR A 52 -11.11 16.20 -114.67
N SER A 53 -9.98 16.81 -115.04
CA SER A 53 -8.70 16.73 -114.32
C SER A 53 -7.91 18.04 -114.46
N LEU A 54 -6.92 18.23 -113.57
CA LEU A 54 -5.90 19.27 -113.70
C LEU A 54 -4.97 18.97 -114.90
N ILE A 55 -4.31 19.99 -115.44
CA ILE A 55 -3.41 19.87 -116.61
C ILE A 55 -2.14 19.09 -116.24
N ASN A 56 -1.54 19.40 -115.09
CA ASN A 56 -0.41 18.67 -114.53
C ASN A 56 -0.46 18.69 -112.99
N GLU A 57 -1.27 17.80 -112.43
CA GLU A 57 -1.36 17.59 -110.99
C GLU A 57 -0.06 17.01 -110.44
N TRP A 58 0.48 17.61 -109.38
CA TRP A 58 1.65 17.05 -108.68
C TRP A 58 1.37 16.68 -107.24
N ARG A 59 0.25 17.12 -106.66
CA ARG A 59 -0.17 16.72 -105.31
C ARG A 59 -1.68 16.72 -105.21
N ARG A 60 -2.18 15.69 -104.54
CA ARG A 60 -3.55 15.59 -104.03
C ARG A 60 -3.50 15.12 -102.59
N ALA A 61 -4.22 15.78 -101.71
CA ALA A 61 -4.34 15.35 -100.32
C ALA A 61 -5.70 15.73 -99.72
N PRO A 62 -6.07 15.14 -98.56
CA PRO A 62 -7.27 15.53 -97.83
C PRO A 62 -7.29 17.01 -97.46
N LEU A 63 -8.48 17.57 -97.36
CA LEU A 63 -8.69 18.93 -96.85
C LEU A 63 -8.38 19.01 -95.35
N ASN A 64 -7.76 20.13 -94.94
CA ASN A 64 -7.54 20.46 -93.53
C ASN A 64 -8.77 21.16 -92.94
N GLN A 65 -9.44 22.00 -93.73
CA GLN A 65 -10.65 22.68 -93.30
C GLN A 65 -11.63 22.81 -94.47
N LEU A 66 -12.91 22.56 -94.18
CA LEU A 66 -14.02 22.90 -95.05
C LEU A 66 -15.08 23.59 -94.21
N LYS A 67 -15.33 24.89 -94.45
CA LYS A 67 -16.33 25.68 -93.73
C LYS A 67 -17.12 26.61 -94.65
N VAL A 68 -18.25 27.09 -94.16
CA VAL A 68 -18.99 28.20 -94.78
C VAL A 68 -18.42 29.53 -94.27
N ASP A 69 -18.44 30.56 -95.11
CA ASP A 69 -18.00 31.91 -94.70
C ASP A 69 -19.03 32.55 -93.74
N ASP A 70 -18.55 33.10 -92.63
CA ASP A 70 -19.39 33.67 -91.57
C ASP A 70 -20.17 34.92 -92.02
N LYS A 71 -19.75 35.57 -93.12
CA LYS A 71 -20.37 36.78 -93.68
C LYS A 71 -21.22 36.49 -94.92
N ASN A 72 -21.02 35.36 -95.60
CA ASN A 72 -21.79 34.98 -96.77
C ASN A 72 -21.96 33.46 -96.87
N SER A 73 -23.19 33.00 -96.60
CA SER A 73 -23.54 31.57 -96.60
C SER A 73 -23.47 30.90 -97.98
N ALA A 74 -23.31 31.65 -99.07
CA ALA A 74 -23.12 31.13 -100.42
C ALA A 74 -21.65 30.83 -100.78
N ILE A 75 -20.70 31.12 -99.88
CA ILE A 75 -19.27 30.87 -100.09
C ILE A 75 -18.80 29.72 -99.21
N ILE A 76 -18.21 28.72 -99.84
CA ILE A 76 -17.51 27.63 -99.18
C ILE A 76 -16.01 27.91 -99.24
N ILE A 77 -15.35 27.80 -98.09
CA ILE A 77 -13.90 27.94 -97.95
C ILE A 77 -13.33 26.55 -97.72
N ALA A 78 -12.55 26.08 -98.70
CA ALA A 78 -11.78 24.86 -98.61
C ALA A 78 -10.29 25.19 -98.45
N GLU A 79 -9.65 24.60 -97.46
CA GLU A 79 -8.22 24.79 -97.20
C GLU A 79 -7.47 23.47 -97.16
N GLN A 80 -6.30 23.49 -97.78
CA GLN A 80 -5.30 22.43 -97.67
C GLN A 80 -3.96 23.05 -97.25
N VAL A 81 -3.31 22.42 -96.28
CA VAL A 81 -1.97 22.77 -95.84
C VAL A 81 -0.97 21.85 -96.55
N ILE A 82 0.01 22.44 -97.20
CA ILE A 82 1.17 21.76 -97.77
C ILE A 82 2.33 21.94 -96.78
N PRO A 83 2.73 20.89 -96.05
CA PRO A 83 3.80 21.00 -95.05
C PRO A 83 5.17 21.25 -95.70
N ALA A 84 6.18 21.57 -94.90
CA ALA A 84 7.50 22.00 -95.38
C ALA A 84 8.33 20.92 -96.08
N ASP A 85 8.01 19.64 -95.86
CA ASP A 85 8.65 18.46 -96.42
C ASP A 85 8.12 18.07 -97.82
N VAL A 86 7.00 18.68 -98.26
CA VAL A 86 6.42 18.47 -99.60
C VAL A 86 6.42 19.76 -100.41
N GLY A 87 6.96 19.72 -101.63
CA GLY A 87 7.14 20.91 -102.47
C GLY A 87 8.15 20.69 -103.61
N GLY A 88 8.88 21.75 -103.97
CA GLY A 88 9.88 21.78 -105.03
C GLY A 88 9.30 22.14 -106.41
N LYS A 89 7.99 22.44 -106.47
CA LYS A 89 7.21 22.69 -107.69
C LYS A 89 6.41 23.99 -107.58
N TRP A 90 5.99 24.52 -108.73
CA TRP A 90 5.09 25.67 -108.81
C TRP A 90 3.64 25.25 -108.56
N ILE A 91 2.84 26.16 -108.03
CA ILE A 91 1.39 26.03 -107.93
C ILE A 91 0.78 27.09 -108.84
N ARG A 92 -0.05 26.64 -109.79
CA ARG A 92 -0.74 27.48 -110.78
C ARG A 92 -2.22 27.11 -110.92
N GLU A 93 -2.54 25.84 -110.70
CA GLU A 93 -3.91 25.31 -110.73
C GLU A 93 -4.25 24.58 -109.44
N ILE A 94 -5.52 24.69 -109.04
CA ILE A 94 -6.08 24.10 -107.82
C ILE A 94 -7.41 23.44 -108.21
N ALA A 95 -7.69 22.25 -107.70
CA ALA A 95 -8.98 21.58 -107.86
C ALA A 95 -9.49 20.98 -106.56
N LEU A 96 -10.81 20.86 -106.45
CA LEU A 96 -11.48 20.13 -105.38
C LEU A 96 -12.07 18.83 -105.91
N TYR A 97 -12.00 17.79 -105.09
CA TYR A 97 -12.51 16.46 -105.39
C TYR A 97 -13.45 15.97 -104.30
N ASP A 98 -14.52 15.31 -104.72
CA ASP A 98 -15.49 14.71 -103.80
C ASP A 98 -15.11 13.29 -103.37
N ALA A 99 -15.94 12.68 -102.53
CA ALA A 99 -15.72 11.33 -102.01
C ALA A 99 -15.76 10.23 -103.09
N ASP A 100 -16.36 10.49 -104.25
CA ASP A 100 -16.37 9.56 -105.38
C ASP A 100 -15.12 9.71 -106.27
N GLY A 101 -14.27 10.69 -105.97
CA GLY A 101 -13.03 10.99 -106.70
C GLY A 101 -13.21 11.92 -107.90
N ASP A 102 -14.43 12.43 -108.13
CA ASP A 102 -14.72 13.32 -109.26
C ASP A 102 -14.22 14.75 -108.99
N MET A 103 -13.71 15.41 -110.04
CA MET A 103 -13.30 16.81 -109.95
C MET A 103 -14.51 17.73 -109.98
N VAL A 104 -14.79 18.39 -108.85
CA VAL A 104 -16.03 19.15 -108.66
C VAL A 104 -15.84 20.66 -108.80
N ALA A 105 -14.64 21.16 -108.55
CA ALA A 105 -14.34 22.57 -108.74
C ALA A 105 -12.89 22.75 -109.18
N VAL A 106 -12.64 23.82 -109.93
CA VAL A 106 -11.31 24.18 -110.43
C VAL A 106 -11.08 25.69 -110.27
N ALA A 107 -9.85 26.05 -109.90
CA ALA A 107 -9.41 27.43 -109.72
C ALA A 107 -8.00 27.63 -110.29
N ASN A 108 -7.74 28.86 -110.74
CA ASN A 108 -6.39 29.33 -111.04
C ASN A 108 -5.86 30.18 -109.89
N CYS A 109 -4.55 30.24 -109.75
CA CYS A 109 -3.89 31.09 -108.75
C CYS A 109 -2.65 31.75 -109.32
N ALA A 110 -2.19 32.82 -108.67
CA ALA A 110 -0.95 33.49 -109.04
C ALA A 110 0.21 32.49 -108.92
N PRO A 111 1.11 32.40 -109.92
CA PRO A 111 2.23 31.48 -109.88
C PRO A 111 3.02 31.58 -108.59
N THR A 112 2.96 30.53 -107.77
CA THR A 112 3.59 30.52 -106.44
C THR A 112 4.52 29.33 -106.31
N TYR A 113 5.81 29.58 -106.06
CA TYR A 113 6.77 28.50 -105.82
C TYR A 113 6.68 28.01 -104.39
N LYS A 114 6.52 26.69 -104.20
CA LYS A 114 6.49 26.05 -102.88
C LYS A 114 7.82 25.31 -102.64
N PRO A 115 8.81 25.93 -101.97
CA PRO A 115 10.11 25.29 -101.73
C PRO A 115 10.03 24.12 -100.75
N LEU A 116 10.96 23.17 -100.91
CA LEU A 116 11.25 22.10 -99.96
C LEU A 116 12.22 22.55 -98.87
N LEU A 117 12.16 21.91 -97.70
CA LEU A 117 13.15 22.10 -96.64
C LEU A 117 14.59 21.80 -97.12
N SER A 118 14.78 20.81 -98.00
CA SER A 118 16.08 20.48 -98.59
C SER A 118 16.65 21.55 -99.53
N GLN A 119 15.83 22.51 -99.97
CA GLN A 119 16.25 23.64 -100.80
C GLN A 119 16.62 24.88 -99.95
N GLY A 120 16.75 24.72 -98.63
CA GLY A 120 17.19 25.78 -97.71
C GLY A 120 16.11 26.76 -97.27
N SER A 121 14.85 26.56 -97.68
CA SER A 121 13.71 27.44 -97.31
C SER A 121 12.42 26.63 -97.17
N GLY A 122 12.38 25.68 -96.23
CA GLY A 122 11.16 24.91 -95.95
C GLY A 122 10.05 25.80 -95.42
N ARG A 123 9.03 26.06 -96.25
CA ARG A 123 7.86 26.88 -95.90
C ARG A 123 6.63 26.00 -95.88
N THR A 124 5.83 26.06 -94.83
CA THR A 124 4.46 25.51 -94.85
C THR A 124 3.55 26.48 -95.62
N GLN A 125 2.76 25.98 -96.56
CA GLN A 125 1.89 26.81 -97.38
C GLN A 125 0.43 26.39 -97.18
N VAL A 126 -0.43 27.35 -96.83
CA VAL A 126 -1.87 27.15 -96.86
C VAL A 126 -2.38 27.53 -98.24
N VAL A 127 -3.06 26.60 -98.90
CA VAL A 127 -3.78 26.81 -100.15
C VAL A 127 -5.26 26.89 -99.80
N ARG A 128 -5.86 28.05 -100.07
CA ARG A 128 -7.28 28.33 -99.79
C ARG A 128 -8.01 28.53 -101.11
N MET A 129 -9.08 27.78 -101.32
CA MET A 129 -10.02 27.98 -102.41
C MET A 129 -11.36 28.42 -101.85
N ASN A 130 -11.81 29.61 -102.28
CA ASN A 130 -13.15 30.09 -101.99
C ASN A 130 -14.02 29.74 -103.21
N LEU A 131 -15.13 29.04 -102.99
CA LEU A 131 -16.01 28.60 -104.05
C LEU A 131 -17.41 29.14 -103.78
N VAL A 132 -18.02 29.75 -104.80
CA VAL A 132 -19.43 30.17 -104.74
C VAL A 132 -20.31 29.00 -105.14
N VAL A 133 -21.31 28.72 -104.32
CA VAL A 133 -22.29 27.65 -104.52
C VAL A 133 -23.71 28.23 -104.43
N SER A 134 -24.67 27.61 -105.11
CA SER A 134 -26.09 28.02 -105.03
C SER A 134 -26.73 27.77 -103.64
N SER A 135 -26.20 26.82 -102.86
CA SER A 135 -26.61 26.51 -101.48
C SER A 135 -25.49 25.72 -100.78
N ALA A 136 -25.16 26.08 -99.54
CA ALA A 136 -24.16 25.38 -98.72
C ALA A 136 -24.79 24.44 -97.66
N SER A 137 -26.12 24.43 -97.52
CA SER A 137 -26.84 23.73 -96.44
C SER A 137 -26.62 22.22 -96.43
N ASN A 138 -26.35 21.62 -97.59
CA ASN A 138 -26.16 20.18 -97.75
C ASN A 138 -24.70 19.79 -97.96
N VAL A 139 -23.73 20.66 -97.71
CA VAL A 139 -22.30 20.30 -97.78
C VAL A 139 -21.84 19.78 -96.42
N GLN A 140 -21.27 18.56 -96.40
CA GLN A 140 -20.72 18.02 -95.15
C GLN A 140 -19.43 18.76 -94.77
N LEU A 141 -19.55 19.70 -93.84
CA LEU A 141 -18.40 20.42 -93.29
C LEU A 141 -17.60 19.46 -92.41
N LYS A 142 -16.37 19.13 -92.82
CA LYS A 142 -15.44 18.32 -92.05
C LYS A 142 -14.27 19.19 -91.61
N ILE A 143 -13.99 19.18 -90.30
CA ILE A 143 -12.67 19.47 -89.75
C ILE A 143 -12.10 18.10 -89.43
N ASP A 144 -11.03 17.67 -90.09
CA ASP A 144 -10.33 16.44 -89.74
C ASP A 144 -9.32 16.76 -88.62
N PRO A 145 -9.60 16.44 -87.33
CA PRO A 145 -8.76 16.89 -86.23
C PRO A 145 -7.41 16.17 -86.18
N ALA A 146 -7.21 15.11 -86.98
CA ALA A 146 -5.96 14.35 -87.00
C ALA A 146 -4.84 15.04 -87.79
N VAL A 147 -5.14 16.11 -88.55
CA VAL A 147 -4.17 16.72 -89.50
C VAL A 147 -4.06 18.26 -89.36
N VAL A 148 -4.68 18.90 -88.36
CA VAL A 148 -4.78 20.38 -88.29
C VAL A 148 -4.03 20.97 -87.09
N LEU A 149 -3.19 21.99 -87.34
CA LEU A 149 -2.69 22.91 -86.30
C LEU A 149 -3.78 23.95 -85.95
N ALA A 150 -4.12 24.10 -84.67
CA ALA A 150 -5.06 25.14 -84.20
C ALA A 150 -4.43 26.56 -84.29
N THR A 151 -5.22 27.55 -84.71
CA THR A 151 -4.81 28.97 -84.65
C THR A 151 -4.88 29.48 -83.21
N ARG A 152 -4.03 30.45 -82.85
CA ARG A 152 -3.99 31.03 -81.50
C ARG A 152 -5.35 31.64 -81.09
N GLU A 153 -5.99 32.37 -81.98
CA GLU A 153 -7.29 33.00 -81.73
C GLU A 153 -8.40 31.97 -81.42
N TYR A 154 -8.38 30.82 -82.09
CA TYR A 154 -9.31 29.73 -81.79
C TYR A 154 -9.09 29.17 -80.37
N VAL A 155 -7.83 29.07 -79.93
CA VAL A 155 -7.52 28.59 -78.58
C VAL A 155 -7.93 29.62 -77.52
N ASP A 156 -7.63 30.90 -77.75
CA ASP A 156 -7.92 31.98 -76.78
C ASP A 156 -9.44 32.15 -76.58
N SER A 157 -10.25 32.09 -77.65
CA SER A 157 -11.71 32.21 -77.54
C SER A 157 -12.35 31.01 -76.84
N ARG A 158 -11.93 29.79 -77.20
CA ARG A 158 -12.44 28.56 -76.57
C ARG A 158 -12.06 28.48 -75.10
N LEU A 159 -10.89 28.98 -74.70
CA LEU A 159 -10.48 29.01 -73.30
C LEU A 159 -11.38 29.90 -72.45
N VAL A 160 -11.72 31.10 -72.93
CA VAL A 160 -12.60 32.05 -72.20
C VAL A 160 -14.01 31.49 -72.06
N GLU A 161 -14.56 30.90 -73.12
CA GLU A 161 -15.90 30.28 -73.09
C GLU A 161 -15.98 29.13 -72.08
N GLU A 162 -14.98 28.24 -72.05
CA GLU A 162 -15.01 27.09 -71.13
C GLU A 162 -14.73 27.49 -69.68
N ILE A 163 -13.90 28.51 -69.42
CA ILE A 163 -13.70 29.05 -68.06
C ILE A 163 -14.99 29.69 -67.53
N SER A 164 -15.74 30.40 -68.39
CA SER A 164 -16.97 31.10 -67.98
C SER A 164 -18.10 30.15 -67.59
N LYS A 165 -18.06 28.89 -68.07
CA LYS A 165 -19.01 27.83 -67.68
C LYS A 165 -18.69 27.18 -66.33
N LEU A 166 -17.55 27.47 -65.71
CA LEU A 166 -17.22 26.89 -64.40
C LEU A 166 -18.12 27.49 -63.31
N ASP A 167 -18.55 26.66 -62.38
CA ASP A 167 -19.31 27.10 -61.19
C ASP A 167 -18.45 27.98 -60.27
N ASN A 168 -17.14 27.76 -60.23
CA ASN A 168 -16.21 28.60 -59.46
C ASN A 168 -15.89 29.89 -60.23
N LYS A 169 -16.48 31.00 -59.79
CA LYS A 169 -16.30 32.32 -60.39
C LYS A 169 -15.12 33.06 -59.78
N GLN A 170 -14.62 34.07 -60.50
CA GLN A 170 -13.61 34.97 -59.95
C GLN A 170 -14.17 35.69 -58.72
N SER A 171 -13.28 35.92 -57.75
CA SER A 171 -13.60 36.60 -56.50
C SER A 171 -14.25 37.97 -56.72
N VAL A 172 -15.01 38.39 -55.72
CA VAL A 172 -15.60 39.72 -55.65
C VAL A 172 -14.93 40.51 -54.54
N ARG A 173 -14.82 41.81 -54.73
CA ARG A 173 -14.20 42.70 -53.76
C ARG A 173 -15.01 42.83 -52.48
N ALA A 174 -16.34 42.86 -52.59
CA ALA A 174 -17.26 42.95 -51.46
C ALA A 174 -18.57 42.21 -51.74
N ALA A 175 -19.40 42.04 -50.71
CA ALA A 175 -20.76 41.53 -50.83
C ALA A 175 -21.76 42.44 -50.11
N THR A 176 -22.97 42.57 -50.65
CA THR A 176 -24.03 43.38 -50.02
C THR A 176 -24.41 42.82 -48.64
N THR A 177 -24.79 43.71 -47.71
CA THR A 177 -25.39 43.36 -46.40
C THR A 177 -26.85 43.81 -46.28
N ALA A 178 -27.33 44.61 -47.24
CA ALA A 178 -28.68 45.13 -47.34
C ALA A 178 -29.02 45.45 -48.81
N ASN A 179 -30.27 45.83 -49.08
CA ASN A 179 -30.72 46.26 -50.41
C ASN A 179 -30.00 47.55 -50.85
N ILE A 180 -29.48 47.57 -52.09
CA ILE A 180 -28.78 48.72 -52.67
C ILE A 180 -29.36 49.11 -54.04
N THR A 181 -28.95 50.26 -54.56
CA THR A 181 -29.20 50.64 -55.96
C THR A 181 -28.03 50.18 -56.81
N LEU A 182 -28.29 49.48 -57.92
CA LEU A 182 -27.28 48.94 -58.84
C LEU A 182 -26.74 50.02 -59.81
N SER A 183 -26.33 51.15 -59.27
CA SER A 183 -25.70 52.25 -60.01
C SER A 183 -24.86 53.15 -59.09
N GLY A 184 -23.89 53.85 -59.68
CA GLY A 184 -23.02 54.80 -58.97
C GLY A 184 -21.98 54.12 -58.07
N LEU A 185 -20.92 54.87 -57.75
CA LEU A 185 -19.88 54.44 -56.80
C LEU A 185 -20.39 54.61 -55.37
N ARG A 186 -20.17 53.60 -54.51
CA ARG A 186 -20.69 53.58 -53.14
C ARG A 186 -19.82 52.72 -52.21
N THR A 187 -20.09 52.84 -50.92
CA THR A 187 -19.48 51.97 -49.90
C THR A 187 -20.43 50.81 -49.59
N VAL A 188 -19.92 49.58 -49.64
CA VAL A 188 -20.67 48.35 -49.28
C VAL A 188 -19.86 47.57 -48.26
N ASP A 189 -20.49 47.19 -47.15
CA ASP A 189 -19.85 46.48 -46.04
C ASP A 189 -18.52 47.12 -45.58
N GLY A 190 -18.48 48.46 -45.51
CA GLY A 190 -17.28 49.21 -45.14
C GLY A 190 -16.22 49.37 -46.24
N VAL A 191 -16.41 48.79 -47.43
CA VAL A 191 -15.48 48.88 -48.57
C VAL A 191 -15.94 49.93 -49.57
N VAL A 192 -15.08 50.91 -49.88
CA VAL A 192 -15.32 51.91 -50.94
C VAL A 192 -15.08 51.29 -52.32
N LEU A 193 -16.14 51.16 -53.11
CA LEU A 193 -16.09 50.53 -54.45
C LEU A 193 -15.67 51.53 -55.53
N ALA A 194 -14.81 51.08 -56.44
CA ALA A 194 -14.34 51.79 -57.62
C ALA A 194 -14.96 51.21 -58.90
N ALA A 195 -14.94 51.99 -59.99
CA ALA A 195 -15.42 51.50 -61.28
C ALA A 195 -14.54 50.33 -61.76
N GLY A 196 -15.16 49.23 -62.16
CA GLY A 196 -14.49 47.99 -62.54
C GLY A 196 -14.46 46.93 -61.44
N ASP A 197 -14.76 47.27 -60.18
CA ASP A 197 -14.79 46.29 -59.10
C ASP A 197 -15.90 45.26 -59.30
N ARG A 198 -15.61 43.99 -58.97
CA ARG A 198 -16.60 42.92 -58.92
C ARG A 198 -17.27 42.91 -57.55
N ILE A 199 -18.60 42.78 -57.51
CA ILE A 199 -19.38 42.73 -56.27
C ILE A 199 -20.42 41.61 -56.31
N LEU A 200 -20.58 40.89 -55.20
CA LEU A 200 -21.72 39.99 -54.99
C LEU A 200 -22.90 40.77 -54.45
N VAL A 201 -23.95 40.85 -55.25
CA VAL A 201 -25.25 41.40 -54.88
C VAL A 201 -26.16 40.26 -54.47
N LYS A 202 -26.48 40.15 -53.18
CA LYS A 202 -27.25 39.03 -52.60
C LYS A 202 -28.44 39.45 -51.73
N ASN A 203 -28.61 40.77 -51.51
CA ASN A 203 -29.62 41.31 -50.60
C ASN A 203 -30.60 42.27 -51.29
N GLN A 204 -30.86 42.12 -52.59
CA GLN A 204 -31.91 42.90 -53.24
C GLN A 204 -33.30 42.45 -52.80
N THR A 205 -34.22 43.41 -52.81
CA THR A 205 -35.65 43.18 -52.54
C THR A 205 -36.25 42.28 -53.62
N GLU A 206 -35.92 42.53 -54.88
CA GLU A 206 -36.26 41.64 -55.99
C GLU A 206 -35.12 40.64 -56.20
N GLY A 207 -35.30 39.40 -55.73
CA GLY A 207 -34.23 38.39 -55.77
C GLY A 207 -33.68 38.08 -57.17
N LYS A 208 -34.41 38.39 -58.25
CA LYS A 208 -33.93 38.25 -59.64
C LYS A 208 -32.79 39.23 -60.01
N GLU A 209 -32.64 40.29 -59.23
CA GLU A 209 -31.57 41.27 -59.36
C GLU A 209 -30.30 40.86 -58.62
N ASN A 210 -30.35 39.85 -57.75
CA ASN A 210 -29.14 39.29 -57.13
C ASN A 210 -28.22 38.67 -58.21
N GLY A 211 -26.93 38.62 -57.93
CA GLY A 211 -25.91 38.10 -58.83
C GLY A 211 -24.56 38.80 -58.70
N LEU A 212 -23.68 38.54 -59.66
CA LEU A 212 -22.36 39.16 -59.76
C LEU A 212 -22.43 40.38 -60.69
N TYR A 213 -21.92 41.53 -60.22
CA TYR A 213 -21.95 42.79 -60.96
C TYR A 213 -20.57 43.44 -61.05
N ILE A 214 -20.38 44.22 -62.11
CA ILE A 214 -19.28 45.19 -62.26
C ILE A 214 -19.78 46.56 -61.82
N VAL A 215 -19.10 47.13 -60.84
CA VAL A 215 -19.37 48.46 -60.32
C VAL A 215 -19.02 49.51 -61.38
N ALA A 216 -19.91 50.48 -61.56
CA ALA A 216 -19.70 51.61 -62.46
C ALA A 216 -20.28 52.91 -61.88
N ALA A 217 -19.86 54.07 -62.42
CA ALA A 217 -20.47 55.35 -62.08
C ALA A 217 -21.92 55.46 -62.62
N GLY A 218 -22.21 54.78 -63.73
CA GLY A 218 -23.57 54.60 -64.26
C GLY A 218 -24.27 53.36 -63.70
N ALA A 219 -25.19 52.78 -64.48
CA ALA A 219 -25.80 51.49 -64.14
C ALA A 219 -24.74 50.38 -64.11
N TRP A 220 -24.84 49.48 -63.13
CA TRP A 220 -23.96 48.33 -63.02
C TRP A 220 -24.42 47.24 -63.98
N SER A 221 -23.48 46.57 -64.64
CA SER A 221 -23.74 45.43 -65.52
C SER A 221 -23.39 44.13 -64.79
N ARG A 222 -23.97 43.00 -65.22
CA ARG A 222 -23.51 41.69 -64.75
C ARG A 222 -22.06 41.46 -65.20
N THR A 223 -21.35 40.63 -64.46
CA THR A 223 -19.99 40.22 -64.85
C THR A 223 -20.06 39.28 -66.05
N SER A 224 -19.03 39.32 -66.92
CA SER A 224 -19.00 38.53 -68.17
C SER A 224 -18.95 37.01 -67.97
N ASP A 225 -18.74 36.55 -66.74
CA ASP A 225 -18.75 35.13 -66.34
C ASP A 225 -20.08 34.73 -65.68
N ALA A 226 -21.08 35.62 -65.67
CA ALA A 226 -22.40 35.44 -65.08
C ALA A 226 -23.47 36.35 -65.74
N ASP A 227 -23.30 36.68 -67.04
CA ASP A 227 -24.20 37.57 -67.78
C ASP A 227 -25.21 36.81 -68.67
N THR A 228 -25.02 35.49 -68.84
CA THR A 228 -25.99 34.62 -69.51
C THR A 228 -26.57 33.55 -68.57
N SER A 229 -27.81 33.10 -68.85
CA SER A 229 -28.48 32.05 -68.05
C SER A 229 -27.71 30.72 -68.04
N ALA A 230 -26.88 30.46 -69.03
CA ALA A 230 -26.07 29.24 -69.11
C ALA A 230 -24.88 29.24 -68.14
N GLU A 231 -24.44 30.41 -67.69
CA GLU A 231 -23.28 30.58 -66.80
C GLU A 231 -23.66 30.66 -65.32
N VAL A 232 -24.95 30.79 -65.04
CA VAL A 232 -25.52 30.91 -63.70
C VAL A 232 -26.29 29.63 -63.37
N THR A 233 -25.54 28.62 -62.98
CA THR A 233 -25.97 27.27 -62.63
C THR A 233 -26.14 27.10 -61.11
N PRO A 234 -27.05 26.21 -60.66
CA PRO A 234 -27.12 25.85 -59.25
C PRO A 234 -25.76 25.36 -58.78
N GLY A 235 -25.29 25.90 -57.65
CA GLY A 235 -23.97 25.57 -57.12
C GLY A 235 -22.84 26.52 -57.53
N LEU A 236 -23.10 27.55 -58.35
CA LEU A 236 -22.15 28.65 -58.60
C LEU A 236 -21.56 29.16 -57.28
N VAL A 237 -20.23 29.22 -57.17
CA VAL A 237 -19.49 29.64 -55.98
C VAL A 237 -18.67 30.89 -56.26
N VAL A 238 -18.66 31.82 -55.30
CA VAL A 238 -17.82 33.03 -55.34
C VAL A 238 -17.24 33.36 -53.97
N ALA A 239 -15.95 33.73 -53.94
CA ALA A 239 -15.27 34.19 -52.72
C ALA A 239 -15.34 35.73 -52.59
N VAL A 240 -15.43 36.22 -51.36
CA VAL A 240 -15.46 37.66 -51.03
C VAL A 240 -14.14 38.06 -50.37
N GLU A 241 -13.47 39.08 -50.93
CA GLU A 241 -12.12 39.48 -50.50
C GLU A 241 -12.11 40.46 -49.32
N GLN A 242 -13.02 41.43 -49.30
CA GLN A 242 -13.03 42.53 -48.32
C GLN A 242 -14.44 42.78 -47.78
N GLY A 243 -14.52 43.37 -46.60
CA GLY A 243 -15.78 43.64 -45.91
C GLY A 243 -15.60 43.68 -44.39
N ALA A 244 -16.44 44.45 -43.70
CA ALA A 244 -16.48 44.45 -42.23
C ALA A 244 -17.10 43.17 -41.69
N THR A 245 -18.15 42.64 -42.33
CA THR A 245 -18.81 41.39 -41.92
C THR A 245 -18.65 40.27 -42.93
N GLN A 246 -18.40 40.57 -44.20
CA GLN A 246 -18.40 39.61 -45.30
C GLN A 246 -17.01 39.25 -45.84
N ALA A 247 -15.92 39.81 -45.31
CA ALA A 247 -14.56 39.42 -45.73
C ALA A 247 -14.29 37.93 -45.51
N ASP A 248 -13.51 37.32 -46.41
CA ASP A 248 -13.07 35.92 -46.36
C ASP A 248 -14.23 34.91 -46.28
N THR A 249 -15.38 35.24 -46.90
CA THR A 249 -16.54 34.34 -47.00
C THR A 249 -16.64 33.73 -48.40
N ILE A 250 -17.24 32.56 -48.49
CA ILE A 250 -17.55 31.89 -49.76
C ILE A 250 -19.06 31.72 -49.87
N TRP A 251 -19.64 32.18 -50.97
CA TRP A 251 -21.07 32.17 -51.21
C TRP A 251 -21.41 31.23 -52.35
N GLN A 252 -22.37 30.34 -52.11
CA GLN A 252 -22.90 29.43 -53.11
C GLN A 252 -24.32 29.85 -53.51
N LEU A 253 -24.61 29.83 -54.81
CA LEU A 253 -25.96 29.95 -55.34
C LEU A 253 -26.74 28.66 -55.05
N ILE A 254 -27.80 28.77 -54.24
CA ILE A 254 -28.64 27.64 -53.82
C ILE A 254 -29.99 27.59 -54.54
N THR A 255 -30.22 28.48 -55.52
CA THR A 255 -31.39 28.41 -56.38
C THR A 255 -31.28 27.20 -57.31
N ASP A 256 -32.30 26.33 -57.32
CA ASP A 256 -32.35 25.16 -58.19
C ASP A 256 -32.66 25.53 -59.66
N ALA A 257 -32.23 24.68 -60.60
CA ALA A 257 -32.51 24.84 -62.03
C ALA A 257 -33.99 24.52 -62.35
N PRO A 258 -34.58 25.10 -63.41
CA PRO A 258 -33.97 25.98 -64.42
C PRO A 258 -33.86 27.45 -63.99
N ILE A 259 -32.71 28.07 -64.27
CA ILE A 259 -32.45 29.49 -63.98
C ILE A 259 -32.54 30.31 -65.27
N VAL A 260 -33.33 31.39 -65.24
CA VAL A 260 -33.39 32.39 -66.32
C VAL A 260 -33.04 33.76 -65.73
N LEU A 261 -31.92 34.34 -66.16
CA LEU A 261 -31.48 35.65 -65.68
C LEU A 261 -32.53 36.74 -65.95
N GLY A 262 -32.72 37.62 -64.97
CA GLY A 262 -33.73 38.69 -65.02
C GLY A 262 -35.16 38.22 -64.73
N THR A 263 -35.40 36.91 -64.54
CA THR A 263 -36.72 36.35 -64.18
C THR A 263 -36.67 35.55 -62.88
N THR A 264 -35.76 34.59 -62.76
CA THR A 264 -35.64 33.70 -61.59
C THR A 264 -34.97 34.42 -60.42
N ALA A 265 -35.52 34.30 -59.21
CA ALA A 265 -34.90 34.84 -58.00
C ALA A 265 -33.65 34.05 -57.61
N LEU A 266 -32.52 34.74 -57.43
CA LEU A 266 -31.23 34.14 -57.08
C LEU A 266 -30.98 34.27 -55.58
N SER A 267 -30.82 33.13 -54.91
CA SER A 267 -30.57 33.03 -53.47
C SER A 267 -29.17 32.49 -53.23
N PHE A 268 -28.36 33.24 -52.48
CA PHE A 268 -27.00 32.85 -52.12
C PHE A 268 -26.93 32.49 -50.63
N ARG A 269 -26.17 31.44 -50.32
CA ARG A 269 -25.87 31.03 -48.95
C ARG A 269 -24.38 31.08 -48.69
N ASP A 270 -24.00 31.60 -47.53
CA ASP A 270 -22.64 31.50 -47.04
C ASP A 270 -22.36 30.03 -46.68
N ILE A 271 -21.43 29.41 -47.39
CA ILE A 271 -21.01 28.02 -47.13
C ILE A 271 -19.79 27.96 -46.21
N THR A 272 -19.29 29.11 -45.75
CA THR A 272 -18.34 29.22 -44.63
C THR A 272 -19.06 29.41 -43.28
N ASP A 273 -20.36 29.73 -43.29
CA ASP A 273 -21.18 29.83 -42.10
C ASP A 273 -21.32 28.46 -41.41
N GLY A 274 -20.81 28.36 -40.18
CA GLY A 274 -20.75 27.12 -39.39
C GLY A 274 -19.47 26.29 -39.57
N PHE A 275 -18.59 26.60 -40.53
CA PHE A 275 -17.26 25.99 -40.65
C PHE A 275 -16.19 26.85 -39.98
N ALA A 276 -15.21 26.20 -39.36
CA ALA A 276 -14.06 26.89 -38.78
C ALA A 276 -13.21 27.51 -39.91
N ARG A 277 -13.09 28.85 -39.95
CA ARG A 277 -12.18 29.58 -40.85
C ARG A 277 -10.74 29.04 -40.74
N LEU A 278 -9.90 29.27 -41.77
CA LEU A 278 -8.49 28.81 -41.86
C LEU A 278 -7.60 29.28 -40.68
N LEU A 279 -8.10 30.21 -39.85
CA LEU A 279 -7.54 30.67 -38.57
C LEU A 279 -8.60 30.69 -37.44
N SER A 280 -9.55 29.75 -37.43
CA SER A 280 -10.56 29.60 -36.38
C SER A 280 -10.16 28.47 -35.41
N PRO A 281 -10.13 28.73 -34.09
CA PRO A 281 -9.57 27.85 -33.06
C PRO A 281 -10.50 26.68 -32.70
N ALA A 282 -11.10 25.99 -33.68
CA ALA A 282 -12.13 24.99 -33.40
C ALA A 282 -11.60 23.71 -32.73
N PHE A 283 -10.28 23.46 -32.71
CA PHE A 283 -9.67 22.43 -31.85
C PHE A 283 -8.29 22.80 -31.26
N THR A 284 -7.89 24.07 -31.32
CA THR A 284 -6.69 24.59 -30.65
C THR A 284 -6.97 25.98 -30.08
N GLY A 285 -6.76 26.21 -28.77
CA GLY A 285 -7.12 27.47 -28.07
C GLY A 285 -8.28 27.29 -27.06
N THR A 286 -9.12 28.33 -26.88
CA THR A 286 -10.32 28.33 -26.01
C THR A 286 -11.63 28.39 -26.83
N PRO A 287 -11.99 27.34 -27.60
CA PRO A 287 -13.26 27.32 -28.33
C PRO A 287 -14.45 27.36 -27.37
N THR A 288 -15.43 28.21 -27.65
CA THR A 288 -16.68 28.32 -26.89
C THR A 288 -17.83 27.69 -27.69
N VAL A 289 -18.51 26.70 -27.11
CA VAL A 289 -19.80 26.20 -27.60
C VAL A 289 -20.91 26.60 -26.62
N PRO A 290 -22.14 26.89 -27.09
CA PRO A 290 -23.26 27.20 -26.20
C PRO A 290 -23.48 26.08 -25.18
N THR A 291 -23.66 26.44 -23.91
CA THR A 291 -23.92 25.47 -22.83
C THR A 291 -25.27 24.80 -23.06
N PRO A 292 -25.31 23.48 -23.31
CA PRO A 292 -26.58 22.78 -23.45
C PRO A 292 -27.44 22.96 -22.17
N PRO A 293 -28.78 23.01 -22.30
CA PRO A 293 -29.67 23.00 -21.15
C PRO A 293 -29.39 21.82 -20.22
N GLN A 294 -29.63 21.99 -18.93
CA GLN A 294 -29.51 20.90 -17.96
C GLN A 294 -30.41 19.74 -18.40
N PHE A 295 -29.87 18.52 -18.44
CA PHE A 295 -30.54 17.29 -18.89
C PHE A 295 -30.83 17.19 -20.40
N ASP A 296 -30.15 17.98 -21.26
CA ASP A 296 -30.19 17.77 -22.72
C ASP A 296 -29.61 16.39 -23.10
N ALA A 297 -30.46 15.53 -23.68
CA ALA A 297 -30.12 14.16 -24.07
C ALA A 297 -29.76 14.02 -25.57
N THR A 298 -29.61 15.14 -26.28
CA THR A 298 -29.25 15.14 -27.72
C THR A 298 -27.75 14.98 -27.93
N GLN A 299 -27.33 14.68 -29.17
CA GLN A 299 -25.92 14.46 -29.52
C GLN A 299 -25.09 15.76 -29.65
N LYS A 300 -25.35 16.78 -28.81
CA LYS A 300 -24.61 18.05 -28.81
C LYS A 300 -23.24 17.91 -28.18
N VAL A 301 -22.27 18.71 -28.64
CA VAL A 301 -20.96 18.85 -28.00
C VAL A 301 -21.14 19.54 -26.63
N VAL A 302 -20.59 18.93 -25.58
CA VAL A 302 -20.64 19.46 -24.21
C VAL A 302 -19.46 20.41 -23.96
N ASN A 303 -19.69 21.49 -23.22
CA ASN A 303 -18.60 22.38 -22.75
C ASN A 303 -18.23 22.12 -21.28
N ALA A 304 -17.16 22.75 -20.83
CA ALA A 304 -16.71 22.63 -19.44
C ALA A 304 -17.76 23.12 -18.44
N GLU A 305 -18.61 24.09 -18.78
CA GLU A 305 -19.70 24.57 -17.92
C GLU A 305 -20.78 23.48 -17.73
N PHE A 306 -21.14 22.77 -18.79
CA PHE A 306 -22.05 21.62 -18.74
C PHE A 306 -21.45 20.47 -17.91
N LEU A 307 -20.15 20.19 -18.11
CA LEU A 307 -19.45 19.14 -17.36
C LEU A 307 -19.29 19.47 -15.87
N LYS A 308 -19.01 20.74 -15.54
CA LYS A 308 -18.94 21.23 -14.14
C LYS A 308 -20.24 20.99 -13.38
N ARG A 309 -21.39 21.15 -14.04
CA ARG A 309 -22.72 20.89 -13.48
C ARG A 309 -23.02 19.40 -13.23
N MET A 310 -22.24 18.47 -13.81
CA MET A 310 -22.56 17.04 -13.84
C MET A 310 -21.79 16.17 -12.83
N GLY A 311 -20.95 16.71 -11.95
CA GLY A 311 -20.35 15.81 -10.94
C GLY A 311 -19.28 16.31 -9.98
N VAL A 312 -18.98 17.60 -9.85
CA VAL A 312 -17.98 18.08 -8.86
C VAL A 312 -18.42 19.35 -8.12
N GLU A 313 -19.31 20.15 -8.69
CA GLU A 313 -19.79 21.40 -8.10
C GLU A 313 -21.33 21.40 -8.14
N TYR A 314 -21.97 21.86 -7.05
CA TYR A 314 -23.42 22.14 -7.07
C TYR A 314 -23.70 23.25 -8.09
N GLY A 315 -24.85 23.23 -8.77
CA GLY A 315 -25.29 24.29 -9.70
C GLY A 315 -25.48 25.67 -9.07
N GLY A 316 -25.24 25.79 -7.76
CA GLY A 316 -25.29 27.00 -6.94
C GLY A 316 -25.38 26.66 -5.45
N TYR A 317 -25.16 27.66 -4.60
CA TYR A 317 -25.44 27.63 -3.16
C TYR A 317 -26.47 28.71 -2.83
N VAL A 318 -27.55 28.34 -2.17
CA VAL A 318 -28.60 29.27 -1.74
C VAL A 318 -28.90 29.02 -0.26
N ASN A 319 -28.98 30.07 0.54
CA ASN A 319 -29.30 29.98 1.97
C ASN A 319 -30.63 30.69 2.26
N TYR A 320 -31.64 29.93 2.68
CA TYR A 320 -32.95 30.44 3.03
C TYR A 320 -33.04 30.71 4.55
N PRO A 321 -33.36 31.95 4.97
CA PRO A 321 -33.53 32.28 6.39
C PRO A 321 -34.93 31.96 6.92
N VAL A 322 -35.86 31.51 6.07
CA VAL A 322 -37.27 31.23 6.39
C VAL A 322 -37.73 29.93 5.75
N SER A 323 -38.83 29.36 6.26
CA SER A 323 -39.47 28.19 5.65
C SER A 323 -39.84 28.48 4.20
N THR A 324 -39.43 27.60 3.28
CA THR A 324 -39.49 27.87 1.83
C THR A 324 -39.91 26.64 1.06
N THR A 325 -40.74 26.82 0.05
CA THR A 325 -41.03 25.81 -0.97
C THR A 325 -40.03 25.93 -2.10
N LEU A 326 -39.25 24.88 -2.31
CA LEU A 326 -38.22 24.82 -3.34
C LEU A 326 -38.85 24.69 -4.73
N THR A 327 -38.13 25.18 -5.73
CA THR A 327 -38.57 25.25 -7.13
C THR A 327 -37.65 24.40 -8.04
N GLN A 328 -37.97 24.34 -9.33
CA GLN A 328 -37.09 23.71 -10.32
C GLN A 328 -35.70 24.37 -10.38
N GLU A 329 -35.58 25.65 -10.03
CA GLU A 329 -34.28 26.33 -10.00
C GLU A 329 -33.38 25.88 -8.85
N ASP A 330 -33.94 25.28 -7.79
CA ASP A 330 -33.18 24.75 -6.65
C ASP A 330 -32.62 23.34 -6.93
N CYS A 331 -33.08 22.70 -8.01
CA CYS A 331 -32.62 21.37 -8.41
C CYS A 331 -31.14 21.39 -8.84
N GLY A 332 -30.36 20.44 -8.35
CA GLY A 332 -28.92 20.37 -8.55
C GLY A 332 -28.08 21.39 -7.76
N LYS A 333 -28.70 22.22 -6.92
CA LYS A 333 -28.01 23.15 -6.00
C LYS A 333 -27.83 22.55 -4.60
N LEU A 334 -26.93 23.15 -3.81
CA LEU A 334 -26.89 22.97 -2.36
C LEU A 334 -27.77 24.04 -1.72
N VAL A 335 -28.88 23.62 -1.14
CA VAL A 335 -29.84 24.50 -0.49
C VAL A 335 -29.65 24.45 1.02
N ALA A 336 -29.19 25.54 1.60
CA ALA A 336 -29.01 25.69 3.03
C ALA A 336 -30.21 26.40 3.67
N PHE A 337 -30.49 26.06 4.92
CA PHE A 337 -31.46 26.76 5.76
C PHE A 337 -30.79 27.16 7.07
N SER A 338 -30.92 28.43 7.43
CA SER A 338 -30.28 28.99 8.63
C SER A 338 -31.23 29.89 9.39
N HIS A 339 -31.57 29.52 10.62
CA HIS A 339 -32.22 30.45 11.54
C HIS A 339 -31.79 30.16 12.99
N PRO A 340 -31.48 31.19 13.81
CA PRO A 340 -30.91 30.98 15.15
C PRO A 340 -31.88 30.35 16.16
N THR A 341 -33.19 30.64 16.05
CA THR A 341 -34.19 30.22 17.05
C THR A 341 -35.37 29.41 16.51
N ASN A 342 -35.85 29.71 15.30
CA ASN A 342 -37.06 29.12 14.75
C ASN A 342 -36.75 27.83 14.00
N ALA A 343 -37.57 26.80 14.21
CA ALA A 343 -37.58 25.62 13.38
C ALA A 343 -38.09 25.98 11.98
N LEU A 344 -37.34 25.62 10.94
CA LEU A 344 -37.69 25.89 9.56
C LEU A 344 -38.28 24.65 8.86
N VAL A 345 -39.01 24.88 7.78
CA VAL A 345 -39.55 23.84 6.91
C VAL A 345 -39.08 24.05 5.47
N ALA A 346 -38.44 23.05 4.89
CA ALA A 346 -38.10 23.00 3.47
C ALA A 346 -39.11 22.10 2.76
N THR A 347 -39.95 22.67 1.90
CA THR A 347 -40.89 21.88 1.10
C THR A 347 -40.23 21.54 -0.24
N LEU A 348 -40.08 20.25 -0.56
CA LEU A 348 -39.48 19.82 -1.82
C LEU A 348 -40.32 20.24 -3.04
N PRO A 349 -39.69 20.44 -4.22
CA PRO A 349 -40.40 20.90 -5.42
C PRO A 349 -41.48 19.92 -5.92
N THR A 350 -42.60 20.43 -6.47
CA THR A 350 -43.70 19.63 -7.06
C THR A 350 -43.55 19.34 -8.55
N GLY A 351 -44.18 18.24 -9.00
CA GLY A 351 -44.04 17.67 -10.35
C GLY A 351 -44.81 18.35 -11.50
N GLY A 352 -44.20 18.26 -12.69
CA GLY A 352 -44.69 18.71 -14.00
C GLY A 352 -43.53 18.98 -14.96
N GLY A 353 -42.49 19.67 -14.47
CA GLY A 353 -41.26 19.98 -15.23
C GLY A 353 -39.98 19.30 -14.71
N ILE A 354 -40.06 18.57 -13.57
CA ILE A 354 -38.92 17.88 -12.96
C ILE A 354 -38.89 16.43 -13.42
N THR A 355 -37.94 16.10 -14.28
CA THR A 355 -37.73 14.77 -14.82
C THR A 355 -37.25 13.80 -13.73
N PRO A 356 -37.63 12.50 -13.77
CA PRO A 356 -37.02 11.49 -12.92
C PRO A 356 -35.49 11.51 -13.03
N GLY A 357 -34.79 11.38 -11.90
CA GLY A 357 -33.32 11.43 -11.80
C GLY A 357 -32.74 12.76 -11.31
N VAL A 358 -33.54 13.82 -11.25
CA VAL A 358 -33.11 15.12 -10.71
C VAL A 358 -32.86 15.01 -9.20
N THR A 359 -31.78 15.63 -8.71
CA THR A 359 -31.45 15.66 -7.27
C THR A 359 -31.64 17.03 -6.64
N VAL A 360 -31.93 17.05 -5.33
CA VAL A 360 -31.96 18.23 -4.47
C VAL A 360 -31.17 17.91 -3.21
N THR A 361 -30.16 18.72 -2.89
CA THR A 361 -29.37 18.58 -1.67
C THR A 361 -29.72 19.69 -0.69
N VAL A 362 -30.08 19.31 0.53
CA VAL A 362 -30.49 20.21 1.61
C VAL A 362 -29.49 20.14 2.77
N LEU A 363 -29.14 21.30 3.33
CA LEU A 363 -28.29 21.46 4.50
C LEU A 363 -29.02 22.27 5.58
N CYS A 364 -29.03 21.77 6.81
CA CYS A 364 -29.43 22.55 7.98
C CYS A 364 -28.18 23.23 8.56
N SER A 365 -27.87 24.46 8.15
CA SER A 365 -26.64 25.15 8.56
C SER A 365 -26.73 25.77 9.96
N GLN A 366 -27.93 26.15 10.40
CA GLN A 366 -28.17 26.65 11.75
C GLN A 366 -29.61 26.37 12.19
N GLY A 367 -29.79 25.89 13.43
CA GLY A 367 -31.10 25.63 14.03
C GLY A 367 -31.61 24.21 13.75
N THR A 368 -32.92 24.06 13.58
CA THR A 368 -33.59 22.80 13.23
C THR A 368 -34.39 22.95 11.95
N LEU A 369 -34.37 21.92 11.11
CA LEU A 369 -35.03 21.94 9.80
C LEU A 369 -35.87 20.68 9.60
N THR A 370 -37.07 20.83 9.08
CA THR A 370 -37.91 19.72 8.63
C THR A 370 -38.07 19.77 7.13
N VAL A 371 -37.63 18.74 6.41
CA VAL A 371 -37.90 18.60 4.97
C VAL A 371 -39.23 17.87 4.80
N THR A 372 -40.13 18.42 3.99
CA THR A 372 -41.46 17.87 3.74
C THR A 372 -41.74 17.78 2.24
N ALA A 373 -42.65 16.89 1.86
CA ALA A 373 -43.14 16.82 0.49
C ALA A 373 -44.16 17.93 0.27
N ALA A 374 -44.18 18.52 -0.92
CA ALA A 374 -45.28 19.38 -1.30
C ALA A 374 -46.58 18.58 -1.54
N SER A 375 -47.72 19.28 -1.59
CA SER A 375 -49.04 18.67 -1.73
C SER A 375 -49.12 17.78 -2.99
N GLY A 376 -49.48 16.50 -2.80
CA GLY A 376 -49.58 15.50 -3.87
C GLY A 376 -48.32 14.67 -4.10
N ASP A 377 -47.18 15.08 -3.52
CA ASP A 377 -45.93 14.33 -3.52
C ASP A 377 -45.74 13.57 -2.20
N SER A 378 -44.83 12.60 -2.22
CA SER A 378 -44.38 11.88 -1.02
C SER A 378 -42.86 11.84 -0.93
N ILE A 379 -42.33 11.79 0.29
CA ILE A 379 -40.93 11.47 0.54
C ILE A 379 -40.84 9.98 0.92
N GLY A 380 -40.13 9.23 0.10
CA GLY A 380 -39.69 7.87 0.37
C GLY A 380 -38.31 7.86 1.00
N ALA A 381 -38.15 7.06 2.04
CA ALA A 381 -36.88 6.55 2.51
C ALA A 381 -37.09 5.09 2.92
N ILE A 382 -36.01 4.37 3.24
CA ILE A 382 -36.13 3.05 3.87
C ILE A 382 -36.97 3.21 5.16
N ASN A 383 -38.13 2.53 5.23
CA ASN A 383 -39.12 2.58 6.31
C ASN A 383 -39.89 3.90 6.53
N ALA A 384 -40.16 4.65 5.46
CA ALA A 384 -41.26 5.64 5.32
C ALA A 384 -41.39 6.72 6.41
N PRO A 385 -40.63 7.84 6.35
CA PRO A 385 -40.68 8.85 7.41
C PRO A 385 -41.78 9.91 7.22
N GLY A 386 -42.32 10.06 5.99
CA GLY A 386 -42.97 11.32 5.65
C GLY A 386 -41.94 12.46 5.76
N ASN A 387 -42.08 13.33 6.75
CA ASN A 387 -41.16 14.45 6.96
C ASN A 387 -39.79 13.98 7.51
N ILE A 388 -38.71 14.61 7.03
CA ILE A 388 -37.33 14.33 7.45
C ILE A 388 -36.82 15.45 8.35
N ALA A 389 -36.42 15.12 9.58
CA ALA A 389 -35.88 16.09 10.53
C ALA A 389 -34.35 16.15 10.47
N LEU A 390 -33.80 17.35 10.26
CA LEU A 390 -32.38 17.67 10.18
C LEU A 390 -31.97 18.53 11.38
N ALA A 391 -30.94 18.11 12.10
CA ALA A 391 -30.30 18.91 13.14
C ALA A 391 -29.24 19.81 12.50
N GLN A 392 -28.73 20.79 13.26
CA GLN A 392 -27.66 21.65 12.79
C GLN A 392 -26.45 20.82 12.32
N GLY A 393 -25.98 21.11 11.10
CA GLY A 393 -24.91 20.40 10.41
C GLY A 393 -25.37 19.21 9.55
N ASP A 394 -26.64 18.78 9.66
CA ASP A 394 -27.11 17.65 8.87
C ASP A 394 -27.37 18.00 7.40
N THR A 395 -27.06 17.04 6.54
CA THR A 395 -27.35 17.08 5.11
C THR A 395 -28.33 15.97 4.71
N ALA A 396 -29.10 16.24 3.66
CA ALA A 396 -30.01 15.29 3.03
C ALA A 396 -29.94 15.44 1.51
N GLU A 397 -29.87 14.34 0.79
CA GLU A 397 -29.93 14.33 -0.66
C GLU A 397 -31.13 13.51 -1.13
N PHE A 398 -31.99 14.14 -1.92
CA PHE A 398 -33.18 13.54 -2.49
C PHE A 398 -33.07 13.42 -4.00
N ILE A 399 -33.56 12.33 -4.56
CA ILE A 399 -33.71 12.14 -6.01
C ILE A 399 -35.18 12.02 -6.39
N ARG A 400 -35.58 12.63 -7.51
CA ARG A 400 -36.92 12.46 -8.06
C ARG A 400 -37.04 11.05 -8.65
N ASN A 401 -37.97 10.24 -8.14
CA ASN A 401 -38.23 8.88 -8.60
C ASN A 401 -39.66 8.77 -9.12
N GLY A 402 -39.85 8.90 -10.44
CA GLY A 402 -41.17 8.94 -11.05
C GLY A 402 -41.92 10.26 -10.80
N THR A 403 -43.25 10.22 -10.93
CA THR A 403 -44.06 11.44 -11.04
C THR A 403 -44.35 12.11 -9.71
N ASN A 404 -44.49 11.39 -8.58
CA ASN A 404 -44.97 11.93 -7.29
C ASN A 404 -44.15 11.48 -6.06
N LEU A 405 -42.88 11.11 -6.24
CA LEU A 405 -42.04 10.56 -5.17
C LEU A 405 -40.64 11.16 -5.20
N TRP A 406 -40.21 11.68 -4.05
CA TRP A 406 -38.83 12.03 -3.75
C TRP A 406 -38.21 10.94 -2.89
N TYR A 407 -37.09 10.35 -3.31
CA TYR A 407 -36.42 9.31 -2.54
C TYR A 407 -35.16 9.87 -1.88
N LEU A 408 -35.01 9.68 -0.57
CA LEU A 408 -33.78 10.03 0.16
C LEU A 408 -32.68 9.03 -0.21
N ILE A 409 -31.59 9.52 -0.81
CA ILE A 409 -30.49 8.70 -1.33
C ILE A 409 -29.11 9.05 -0.74
N GLY A 410 -28.99 10.16 -0.01
CA GLY A 410 -27.71 10.60 0.52
C GLY A 410 -27.82 11.61 1.68
N GLY A 411 -26.66 12.12 2.10
CA GLY A 411 -26.51 13.03 3.24
C GLY A 411 -26.34 12.32 4.59
N SER A 412 -25.90 13.06 5.61
CA SER A 412 -25.68 12.52 6.97
C SER A 412 -26.95 11.92 7.57
N VAL A 413 -28.11 12.48 7.23
CA VAL A 413 -29.41 12.03 7.75
C VAL A 413 -29.77 10.63 7.28
N LEU A 414 -29.32 10.22 6.08
CA LEU A 414 -29.64 8.90 5.52
C LEU A 414 -29.16 7.79 6.45
N LEU A 415 -28.04 7.99 7.15
CA LEU A 415 -27.50 7.01 8.08
C LEU A 415 -28.52 6.63 9.16
N ARG A 416 -29.34 7.58 9.62
CA ARG A 416 -30.42 7.29 10.58
C ARG A 416 -31.44 6.33 10.00
N TYR A 417 -31.71 6.37 8.70
CA TYR A 417 -32.71 5.54 8.01
C TYR A 417 -32.10 4.32 7.30
N ALA A 418 -30.77 4.20 7.28
CA ALA A 418 -30.07 3.10 6.65
C ALA A 418 -30.35 1.77 7.38
N ALA A 419 -30.50 0.70 6.60
CA ALA A 419 -30.74 -0.64 7.14
C ALA A 419 -29.62 -1.12 8.08
N VAL A 420 -28.38 -0.61 7.91
CA VAL A 420 -27.23 -0.96 8.77
C VAL A 420 -27.36 -0.43 10.20
N MET A 421 -28.06 0.69 10.42
CA MET A 421 -28.27 1.29 11.74
C MET A 421 -29.55 0.80 12.42
N ARG A 422 -30.17 -0.28 11.92
CA ARG A 422 -31.46 -0.81 12.40
C ARG A 422 -31.53 -2.34 12.25
N GLY A 423 -32.58 -2.95 12.84
CA GLY A 423 -32.85 -4.39 12.70
C GLY A 423 -31.84 -5.29 13.42
N ALA A 424 -31.73 -6.55 13.01
CA ALA A 424 -30.87 -7.57 13.64
C ALA A 424 -29.36 -7.21 13.68
N ASN A 425 -28.96 -6.17 12.95
CA ASN A 425 -27.61 -5.62 12.89
C ASN A 425 -27.35 -4.48 13.90
N TRP A 426 -28.39 -3.99 14.60
CA TRP A 426 -28.30 -2.91 15.61
C TRP A 426 -28.97 -3.27 16.95
N VAL A 427 -29.44 -4.51 17.11
CA VAL A 427 -29.78 -5.06 18.43
C VAL A 427 -28.46 -5.34 19.15
N THR A 428 -28.37 -4.95 20.43
CA THR A 428 -27.22 -5.30 21.27
C THR A 428 -26.94 -6.80 21.12
N PRO A 429 -25.80 -7.19 20.51
CA PRO A 429 -25.50 -8.58 20.28
C PRO A 429 -25.50 -9.36 21.60
N PRO A 430 -25.84 -10.65 21.58
CA PRO A 430 -25.69 -11.51 22.75
C PRO A 430 -24.28 -11.37 23.35
N GLN A 431 -24.18 -11.53 24.66
CA GLN A 431 -22.89 -11.54 25.34
C GLN A 431 -21.99 -12.60 24.65
N PHE A 432 -20.78 -12.21 24.28
CA PHE A 432 -19.80 -13.04 23.54
C PHE A 432 -20.10 -13.31 22.05
N ASP A 433 -20.99 -12.54 21.41
CA ASP A 433 -21.12 -12.53 19.94
C ASP A 433 -19.77 -12.17 19.30
N ASN A 434 -19.28 -13.03 18.40
CA ASN A 434 -17.99 -12.92 17.72
C ASN A 434 -18.12 -12.63 16.21
N THR A 435 -19.31 -12.22 15.77
CA THR A 435 -19.60 -11.86 14.38
C THR A 435 -19.06 -10.46 14.05
N GLN A 436 -19.05 -10.10 12.76
CA GLN A 436 -18.59 -8.79 12.28
C GLN A 436 -19.66 -7.68 12.46
N LYS A 437 -20.60 -7.81 13.39
CA LYS A 437 -21.62 -6.79 13.66
C LYS A 437 -20.99 -5.54 14.30
N LEU A 438 -21.61 -4.38 14.07
CA LEU A 438 -21.21 -3.13 14.72
C LEU A 438 -21.51 -3.21 16.22
N ALA A 439 -20.54 -2.85 17.06
CA ALA A 439 -20.67 -2.89 18.50
C ALA A 439 -21.55 -1.73 19.01
N THR A 440 -22.65 -2.05 19.70
CA THR A 440 -23.43 -1.03 20.41
C THR A 440 -22.65 -0.53 21.63
N THR A 441 -22.94 0.68 22.12
CA THR A 441 -22.33 1.22 23.35
C THR A 441 -22.56 0.28 24.54
N GLU A 442 -23.72 -0.38 24.58
CA GLU A 442 -24.06 -1.39 25.58
C GLU A 442 -23.19 -2.65 25.45
N PHE A 443 -22.88 -3.12 24.23
CA PHE A 443 -21.95 -4.23 24.00
C PHE A 443 -20.52 -3.88 24.42
N VAL A 444 -20.04 -2.66 24.12
CA VAL A 444 -18.70 -2.18 24.50
C VAL A 444 -18.57 -2.04 26.02
N GLN A 445 -19.60 -1.54 26.70
CA GLN A 445 -19.63 -1.49 28.16
C GLN A 445 -19.54 -2.88 28.80
N ARG A 446 -20.17 -3.89 28.19
CA ARG A 446 -20.10 -5.29 28.64
C ARG A 446 -18.75 -5.96 28.36
N SER A 447 -17.97 -5.51 27.36
CA SER A 447 -16.70 -6.14 26.95
C SER A 447 -15.44 -5.52 27.59
N ALA A 448 -15.48 -4.24 27.98
CA ALA A 448 -14.32 -3.50 28.49
C ALA A 448 -14.00 -3.73 29.99
N GLY A 449 -14.58 -4.76 30.62
CA GLY A 449 -14.24 -5.14 32.01
C GLY A 449 -15.14 -4.55 33.10
N ASN A 450 -16.25 -3.91 32.75
CA ASN A 450 -17.33 -3.75 33.73
C ASN A 450 -18.04 -5.10 33.88
N PHE A 451 -18.04 -5.65 35.08
CA PHE A 451 -18.96 -6.74 35.41
C PHE A 451 -20.38 -6.25 35.12
N ARG A 452 -21.21 -7.06 34.47
CA ARG A 452 -22.59 -6.69 34.09
C ARG A 452 -23.46 -6.30 35.29
N GLY A 453 -23.01 -6.62 36.50
CA GLY A 453 -23.59 -6.28 37.80
C GLY A 453 -22.87 -7.03 38.93
N SER A 454 -23.24 -6.72 40.17
CA SER A 454 -22.89 -7.51 41.37
C SER A 454 -24.14 -8.18 41.90
N PHE A 455 -24.01 -9.45 42.33
CA PHE A 455 -25.09 -10.22 42.95
C PHE A 455 -24.69 -10.56 44.38
N LEU A 456 -25.56 -10.20 45.33
CA LEU A 456 -25.32 -10.40 46.75
C LEU A 456 -26.12 -11.62 47.23
N TYR A 457 -25.42 -12.62 47.76
CA TYR A 457 -26.04 -13.81 48.33
C TYR A 457 -25.71 -13.98 49.81
N ASN A 458 -26.78 -14.14 50.62
CA ASN A 458 -26.71 -14.60 52.00
C ASN A 458 -27.39 -15.95 52.20
N THR A 459 -27.78 -16.64 51.12
CA THR A 459 -28.37 -17.99 51.12
C THR A 459 -27.63 -18.90 50.15
N ALA A 460 -27.84 -20.21 50.25
CA ALA A 460 -27.37 -21.15 49.23
C ALA A 460 -28.18 -20.92 47.95
N GLU A 461 -27.52 -20.90 46.80
CA GLU A 461 -28.14 -20.57 45.52
C GLU A 461 -27.51 -21.38 44.37
N THR A 462 -28.28 -21.63 43.30
CA THR A 462 -27.74 -22.21 42.05
C THR A 462 -27.74 -21.15 40.98
N LEU A 463 -26.54 -20.76 40.54
CA LEU A 463 -26.35 -19.76 39.51
C LEU A 463 -26.77 -20.31 38.14
N THR A 464 -27.36 -19.45 37.32
CA THR A 464 -27.71 -19.71 35.91
C THR A 464 -26.69 -19.07 34.96
N ALA A 465 -26.81 -19.33 33.65
CA ALA A 465 -25.96 -18.68 32.63
C ALA A 465 -26.06 -17.15 32.64
N GLU A 466 -27.14 -16.61 33.18
CA GLU A 466 -27.30 -15.18 33.42
C GLU A 466 -26.30 -14.64 34.44
N HIS A 467 -25.54 -15.49 35.16
CA HIS A 467 -24.50 -15.11 36.13
C HIS A 467 -23.10 -14.95 35.51
N CYS A 468 -22.93 -15.22 34.21
CA CYS A 468 -21.66 -15.06 33.50
C CYS A 468 -21.31 -13.59 33.23
N GLY A 469 -20.14 -13.15 33.69
CA GLY A 469 -19.64 -11.77 33.58
C GLY A 469 -20.05 -10.86 34.74
N SER A 470 -20.38 -11.39 35.92
CA SER A 470 -20.69 -10.62 37.13
C SER A 470 -19.73 -10.89 38.27
N ASP A 471 -19.77 -10.00 39.26
CA ASP A 471 -19.21 -10.25 40.58
C ASP A 471 -20.28 -10.88 41.50
N ILE A 472 -19.88 -11.85 42.30
CA ILE A 472 -20.74 -12.57 43.24
C ILE A 472 -20.20 -12.35 44.65
N GLU A 473 -20.94 -11.58 45.42
CA GLU A 473 -20.59 -11.20 46.79
C GLU A 473 -21.31 -12.10 47.78
N LEU A 474 -20.53 -12.87 48.53
CA LEU A 474 -21.03 -13.79 49.53
C LEU A 474 -20.89 -13.17 50.92
N TYR A 475 -21.97 -13.06 51.68
CA TYR A 475 -21.95 -12.41 53.00
C TYR A 475 -22.79 -13.15 54.05
N GLY A 476 -22.52 -12.86 55.33
CA GLY A 476 -23.21 -13.44 56.48
C GLY A 476 -22.28 -14.16 57.44
N SER A 477 -22.87 -14.92 58.37
CA SER A 477 -22.18 -15.59 59.48
C SER A 477 -22.36 -17.11 59.51
N VAL A 478 -22.98 -17.69 58.47
CA VAL A 478 -23.25 -19.13 58.36
C VAL A 478 -22.61 -19.65 57.07
N SER A 479 -21.90 -20.78 57.14
CA SER A 479 -21.25 -21.41 55.98
C SER A 479 -22.31 -21.97 55.03
N ARG A 480 -22.14 -21.72 53.72
CA ARG A 480 -23.10 -22.14 52.69
C ARG A 480 -22.40 -22.52 51.39
N THR A 481 -23.15 -23.20 50.53
CA THR A 481 -22.70 -23.60 49.20
C THR A 481 -23.43 -22.82 48.11
N ILE A 482 -22.68 -22.22 47.19
CA ILE A 482 -23.17 -21.64 45.95
C ILE A 482 -22.83 -22.59 44.81
N THR A 483 -23.82 -22.97 44.02
CA THR A 483 -23.63 -23.90 42.90
C THR A 483 -23.46 -23.11 41.60
N LEU A 484 -22.41 -23.41 40.84
CA LEU A 484 -22.13 -22.80 39.54
C LEU A 484 -23.18 -23.20 38.50
N PRO A 485 -23.32 -22.44 37.40
CA PRO A 485 -24.14 -22.88 36.27
C PRO A 485 -23.55 -24.14 35.62
N LEU A 486 -24.41 -24.98 35.05
CA LEU A 486 -24.03 -26.06 34.14
C LEU A 486 -23.15 -25.52 33.00
N LEU A 487 -22.00 -26.17 32.77
CA LEU A 487 -21.02 -25.75 31.78
C LEU A 487 -21.58 -25.80 30.35
N SER A 488 -22.52 -26.71 30.07
CA SER A 488 -23.23 -26.80 28.80
C SER A 488 -24.23 -25.65 28.56
N ALA A 489 -24.64 -24.95 29.62
CA ALA A 489 -25.55 -23.81 29.53
C ALA A 489 -24.82 -22.47 29.40
N VAL A 490 -23.50 -22.44 29.59
CA VAL A 490 -22.66 -21.23 29.48
C VAL A 490 -21.78 -21.31 28.24
N GLY A 491 -21.68 -20.19 27.49
CA GLY A 491 -20.78 -20.13 26.33
C GLY A 491 -19.32 -20.34 26.75
N GLY A 492 -18.52 -20.99 25.92
CA GLY A 492 -17.09 -21.17 26.19
C GLY A 492 -16.38 -19.82 26.40
N LYS A 493 -15.53 -19.72 27.43
CA LYS A 493 -14.81 -18.51 27.89
C LYS A 493 -15.65 -17.50 28.68
N SER A 494 -16.70 -17.95 29.37
CA SER A 494 -17.45 -17.11 30.32
C SER A 494 -16.69 -16.98 31.64
N ALA A 495 -16.67 -15.79 32.25
CA ALA A 495 -15.99 -15.54 33.53
C ALA A 495 -16.99 -15.24 34.65
N ILE A 496 -16.75 -15.70 35.88
CA ILE A 496 -17.50 -15.31 37.09
C ILE A 496 -16.49 -15.02 38.19
N ARG A 497 -16.65 -13.88 38.86
CA ARG A 497 -15.84 -13.52 40.04
C ARG A 497 -16.64 -13.76 41.31
N PHE A 498 -15.98 -14.26 42.34
CA PHE A 498 -16.53 -14.41 43.67
C PHE A 498 -15.66 -13.67 44.67
N ILE A 499 -16.31 -13.09 45.68
CA ILE A 499 -15.69 -12.46 46.83
C ILE A 499 -16.40 -12.98 48.08
N ASN A 500 -15.65 -13.58 49.00
CA ASN A 500 -16.17 -13.95 50.30
C ASN A 500 -16.02 -12.80 51.30
N LEU A 501 -17.11 -12.06 51.51
CA LEU A 501 -17.24 -11.02 52.52
C LEU A 501 -17.85 -11.56 53.83
N ALA A 502 -18.18 -12.85 53.90
CA ALA A 502 -18.71 -13.49 55.09
C ALA A 502 -17.63 -13.65 56.17
N THR A 503 -18.06 -13.77 57.44
CA THR A 503 -17.14 -14.06 58.57
C THR A 503 -16.79 -15.54 58.69
N VAL A 504 -17.22 -16.35 57.72
CA VAL A 504 -17.10 -17.82 57.71
C VAL A 504 -16.75 -18.32 56.31
N ASN A 505 -16.32 -19.57 56.22
CA ASN A 505 -15.97 -20.20 54.95
C ASN A 505 -17.22 -20.40 54.07
N MET A 506 -17.10 -20.08 52.78
CA MET A 506 -18.14 -20.28 51.77
C MET A 506 -17.67 -21.29 50.74
N THR A 507 -18.56 -22.17 50.29
CA THR A 507 -18.24 -23.22 49.32
C THR A 507 -18.81 -22.84 47.96
N ILE A 508 -18.04 -22.99 46.89
CA ILE A 508 -18.52 -22.94 45.52
C ILE A 508 -18.47 -24.35 44.96
N ALA A 509 -19.59 -24.89 44.51
CA ALA A 509 -19.71 -26.22 43.96
C ALA A 509 -20.04 -26.20 42.46
N CYS A 510 -19.55 -27.18 41.72
CA CYS A 510 -19.97 -27.42 40.34
C CYS A 510 -21.37 -28.06 40.31
N GLN A 511 -22.13 -27.80 39.25
CA GLN A 511 -23.40 -28.47 39.00
C GLN A 511 -23.21 -29.73 38.16
N GLY A 512 -23.98 -30.79 38.42
CA GLY A 512 -23.97 -32.00 37.60
C GLY A 512 -22.62 -32.72 37.60
N ALA A 513 -22.14 -33.10 36.41
CA ALA A 513 -20.87 -33.80 36.19
C ALA A 513 -19.68 -32.85 35.97
N ASP A 514 -19.88 -31.54 36.11
CA ASP A 514 -18.84 -30.54 35.89
C ASP A 514 -17.79 -30.58 37.02
N GLY A 515 -16.57 -30.20 36.69
CA GLY A 515 -15.44 -30.19 37.62
C GLY A 515 -14.60 -28.93 37.48
N PHE A 516 -13.90 -28.60 38.56
CA PHE A 516 -12.79 -27.66 38.53
C PHE A 516 -11.56 -28.36 37.94
N LEU A 517 -10.91 -27.71 36.99
CA LEU A 517 -9.65 -28.17 36.38
C LEU A 517 -8.46 -27.85 37.29
N THR A 518 -8.54 -28.34 38.53
CA THR A 518 -7.46 -28.31 39.54
C THR A 518 -6.70 -29.64 39.54
N SER A 519 -5.51 -29.67 40.15
CA SER A 519 -4.77 -30.91 40.41
C SER A 519 -4.61 -31.10 41.91
N PRO A 520 -5.33 -32.05 42.56
CA PRO A 520 -6.30 -32.98 41.97
C PRO A 520 -7.61 -32.31 41.54
N ALA A 521 -8.36 -32.98 40.65
CA ALA A 521 -9.67 -32.51 40.20
C ALA A 521 -10.66 -32.46 41.36
N SER A 522 -11.41 -31.36 41.47
CA SER A 522 -12.40 -31.16 42.53
C SER A 522 -13.76 -30.78 41.94
N THR A 523 -14.83 -31.11 42.65
CA THR A 523 -16.19 -30.66 42.34
C THR A 523 -16.62 -29.46 43.19
N SER A 524 -15.78 -29.03 44.13
CA SER A 524 -16.02 -27.84 44.94
C SER A 524 -14.74 -27.12 45.36
N ILE A 525 -14.84 -25.84 45.66
CA ILE A 525 -13.77 -25.01 46.21
C ILE A 525 -14.30 -24.26 47.43
N VAL A 526 -13.44 -24.01 48.41
CA VAL A 526 -13.78 -23.26 49.62
C VAL A 526 -13.08 -21.91 49.57
N LEU A 527 -13.85 -20.84 49.79
CA LEU A 527 -13.36 -19.49 50.00
C LEU A 527 -13.36 -19.18 51.49
N GLU A 528 -12.20 -18.86 52.06
CA GLU A 528 -12.10 -18.33 53.43
C GLU A 528 -12.56 -16.86 53.48
N PRO A 529 -12.83 -16.29 54.65
CA PRO A 529 -13.13 -14.86 54.77
C PRO A 529 -12.09 -14.00 54.04
N CYS A 530 -12.56 -13.05 53.23
CA CYS A 530 -11.79 -12.17 52.34
C CYS A 530 -11.13 -12.84 51.13
N ASP A 531 -11.35 -14.15 50.89
CA ASP A 531 -10.87 -14.77 49.67
C ASP A 531 -11.64 -14.28 48.44
N THR A 532 -10.92 -14.24 47.32
CA THR A 532 -11.46 -13.92 46.00
C THR A 532 -11.08 -15.04 45.03
N VAL A 533 -11.97 -15.34 44.09
CA VAL A 533 -11.66 -16.24 42.98
C VAL A 533 -12.31 -15.76 41.70
N GLU A 534 -11.59 -15.87 40.60
CA GLU A 534 -12.11 -15.65 39.26
C GLU A 534 -12.09 -16.98 38.50
N LEU A 535 -13.27 -17.41 38.06
CA LEU A 535 -13.52 -18.68 37.40
C LEU A 535 -13.87 -18.47 35.94
N HIS A 536 -13.24 -19.23 35.04
CA HIS A 536 -13.51 -19.19 33.60
C HIS A 536 -14.02 -20.55 33.11
N SER A 537 -15.03 -20.56 32.26
CA SER A 537 -15.54 -21.77 31.62
C SER A 537 -14.69 -22.17 30.42
N PHE A 538 -14.13 -23.39 30.45
CA PHE A 538 -13.45 -24.04 29.32
C PHE A 538 -14.06 -25.44 29.12
N ASN A 539 -13.27 -26.52 29.04
CA ASN A 539 -13.75 -27.92 29.11
C ASN A 539 -14.01 -28.37 30.58
N GLY A 540 -14.21 -27.40 31.47
CA GLY A 540 -14.27 -27.48 32.92
C GLY A 540 -14.09 -26.07 33.50
N TRP A 541 -14.36 -25.86 34.79
CA TRP A 541 -14.16 -24.56 35.44
C TRP A 541 -12.69 -24.36 35.80
N VAL A 542 -12.07 -23.29 35.28
CA VAL A 542 -10.65 -22.98 35.50
C VAL A 542 -10.54 -21.78 36.43
N ILE A 543 -9.70 -21.88 37.46
CA ILE A 543 -9.34 -20.73 38.30
C ILE A 543 -8.29 -19.91 37.55
N MET A 544 -8.62 -18.67 37.16
CA MET A 544 -7.75 -17.77 36.39
C MET A 544 -7.18 -16.61 37.23
N GLY A 545 -7.80 -16.31 38.37
CA GLY A 545 -7.43 -15.15 39.19
C GLY A 545 -8.00 -15.18 40.60
N GLY A 546 -7.63 -14.19 41.42
CA GLY A 546 -8.01 -14.06 42.83
C GLY A 546 -7.03 -14.71 43.81
N SER A 547 -7.21 -14.45 45.11
CA SER A 547 -6.37 -15.01 46.18
C SER A 547 -6.36 -16.54 46.18
N LEU A 548 -7.48 -17.16 45.78
CA LEU A 548 -7.60 -18.61 45.69
C LEU A 548 -6.85 -19.19 44.49
N ALA A 549 -6.55 -18.42 43.43
CA ALA A 549 -5.70 -18.88 42.33
C ALA A 549 -4.27 -19.21 42.80
N LEU A 550 -3.80 -18.49 43.83
CA LEU A 550 -2.52 -18.79 44.45
C LEU A 550 -2.59 -20.13 45.19
N LYS A 551 -3.66 -20.39 45.96
CA LYS A 551 -3.89 -21.65 46.70
C LYS A 551 -4.18 -22.87 45.79
N GLY A 552 -4.86 -22.65 44.66
CA GLY A 552 -5.30 -23.70 43.72
C GLY A 552 -4.32 -24.03 42.59
N ALA A 553 -3.31 -23.19 42.36
CA ALA A 553 -2.18 -23.55 41.51
C ALA A 553 -1.48 -24.76 42.15
N GLY A 554 -1.27 -25.86 41.41
CA GLY A 554 -0.54 -27.04 41.89
C GLY A 554 0.88 -26.76 42.41
N VAL A 555 1.35 -25.51 42.22
CA VAL A 555 2.52 -24.94 42.88
C VAL A 555 2.39 -24.97 44.40
N MET A 556 1.22 -24.67 45.00
CA MET A 556 1.01 -24.61 46.46
C MET A 556 0.57 -25.94 47.11
N ALA A 557 0.08 -26.90 46.33
CA ALA A 557 -0.45 -28.18 46.85
C ALA A 557 0.54 -29.36 46.74
N GLY A 558 1.75 -29.12 46.22
CA GLY A 558 2.77 -30.14 46.02
C GLY A 558 3.80 -30.23 47.16
N PRO A 559 4.72 -31.21 47.12
CA PRO A 559 5.77 -31.39 48.13
C PRO A 559 6.68 -30.16 48.30
N ASN A 560 6.55 -29.15 47.43
CA ASN A 560 7.29 -27.89 47.43
C ASN A 560 6.94 -26.92 48.56
N TRP A 561 5.89 -27.21 49.35
CA TRP A 561 5.43 -26.35 50.46
C TRP A 561 5.29 -27.04 51.81
N VAL A 562 5.62 -28.33 51.91
CA VAL A 562 5.92 -28.94 53.23
C VAL A 562 7.26 -28.40 53.72
N THR A 563 7.38 -28.13 55.01
CA THR A 563 8.63 -27.68 55.64
C THR A 563 9.76 -28.60 55.17
N PRO A 564 10.71 -28.07 54.36
CA PRO A 564 11.77 -28.89 53.83
C PRO A 564 12.58 -29.52 54.97
N PRO A 565 13.13 -30.72 54.77
CA PRO A 565 14.06 -31.31 55.73
C PRO A 565 15.17 -30.31 56.07
N ARG A 566 15.67 -30.34 57.31
CA ARG A 566 16.79 -29.48 57.71
C ARG A 566 17.94 -29.65 56.70
N PHE A 567 18.52 -28.54 56.24
CA PHE A 567 19.59 -28.49 55.24
C PHE A 567 19.21 -28.90 53.80
N ASP A 568 17.93 -28.76 53.41
CA ASP A 568 17.49 -28.78 52.00
C ASP A 568 18.14 -27.63 51.19
N ASN A 569 18.69 -27.94 50.02
CA ASN A 569 19.43 -27.01 49.15
C ASN A 569 18.75 -26.79 47.78
N SER A 570 17.50 -27.20 47.65
CA SER A 570 16.72 -26.99 46.43
C SER A 570 16.33 -25.51 46.27
N LYS A 571 15.88 -25.13 45.07
CA LYS A 571 15.37 -23.77 44.79
C LYS A 571 13.93 -23.54 45.30
N ARG A 572 13.49 -24.30 46.30
CA ARG A 572 12.14 -24.18 46.90
C ARG A 572 12.04 -22.90 47.73
N LEU A 573 10.82 -22.37 47.86
CA LEU A 573 10.54 -21.26 48.77
C LEU A 573 10.67 -21.75 50.22
N ALA A 574 11.38 -20.99 51.06
CA ALA A 574 11.62 -21.33 52.45
C ALA A 574 10.38 -21.05 53.32
N THR A 575 9.92 -22.05 54.08
CA THR A 575 8.86 -21.84 55.08
C THR A 575 9.41 -21.08 56.29
N THR A 576 8.55 -20.37 57.02
CA THR A 576 8.93 -19.69 58.27
C THR A 576 9.51 -20.66 59.31
N GLU A 577 9.03 -21.91 59.31
CA GLU A 577 9.54 -23.00 60.14
C GLU A 577 10.96 -23.44 59.71
N PHE A 578 11.21 -23.54 58.40
CA PHE A 578 12.54 -23.85 57.85
C PHE A 578 13.57 -22.77 58.19
N ILE A 579 13.21 -21.48 58.08
CA ILE A 579 14.12 -20.37 58.41
C ILE A 579 14.48 -20.37 59.90
N LYS A 580 13.52 -20.63 60.80
CA LYS A 580 13.79 -20.78 62.24
C LYS A 580 14.72 -21.95 62.56
N SER A 581 14.69 -23.01 61.75
CA SER A 581 15.50 -24.21 61.96
C SER A 581 16.97 -24.11 61.52
N ASN A 582 17.33 -23.06 60.74
CA ASN A 582 18.67 -22.84 60.15
C ASN A 582 19.57 -21.86 60.94
N GLY A 583 19.12 -21.31 62.08
CA GLY A 583 20.01 -20.63 63.03
C GLY A 583 20.85 -21.60 63.86
N LEU A 584 21.69 -21.10 64.78
CA LEU A 584 22.52 -21.87 65.75
C LEU A 584 21.63 -22.56 66.82
N SER A 585 20.61 -23.29 66.35
CA SER A 585 19.58 -23.97 67.12
C SER A 585 19.74 -25.47 66.92
N LEU A 586 20.23 -26.15 67.94
CA LEU A 586 20.30 -27.62 67.99
C LEU A 586 18.88 -28.19 68.08
N SER A 587 18.64 -29.38 67.52
CA SER A 587 17.28 -29.95 67.48
C SER A 587 16.68 -30.20 68.87
N ARG A 588 17.51 -30.51 69.88
CA ARG A 588 17.15 -30.82 71.28
C ARG A 588 18.40 -31.10 72.12
N PHE A 589 18.24 -31.19 73.43
CA PHE A 589 19.16 -31.91 74.33
C PHE A 589 18.70 -33.37 74.47
N ASN A 590 19.62 -34.31 74.30
CA ASN A 590 19.41 -35.72 74.59
C ASN A 590 20.17 -36.06 75.88
N ALA A 591 19.43 -36.34 76.93
CA ALA A 591 19.98 -36.50 78.26
C ALA A 591 20.18 -38.00 78.59
N TYR A 592 21.38 -38.37 79.02
CA TYR A 592 21.74 -39.74 79.36
C TYR A 592 22.27 -39.82 80.80
N THR A 593 21.91 -40.90 81.50
CA THR A 593 22.34 -41.18 82.89
C THR A 593 23.09 -42.51 83.04
N VAL A 594 23.12 -43.32 81.95
CA VAL A 594 23.78 -44.64 81.86
C VAL A 594 24.51 -44.78 80.51
N SER A 595 25.39 -45.78 80.42
CA SER A 595 26.12 -46.13 79.20
C SER A 595 25.16 -46.53 78.07
N ALA A 596 25.39 -46.02 76.86
CA ALA A 596 24.50 -46.22 75.71
C ALA A 596 25.23 -46.09 74.36
N ALA A 597 24.69 -46.73 73.32
CA ALA A 597 25.02 -46.40 71.94
C ALA A 597 24.10 -45.27 71.47
N LEU A 598 24.69 -44.18 70.97
CA LEU A 598 23.94 -43.05 70.46
C LEU A 598 23.35 -43.41 69.08
N PRO A 599 22.03 -43.26 68.87
CA PRO A 599 21.42 -43.49 67.56
C PRO A 599 21.79 -42.36 66.59
N ALA A 600 21.80 -42.63 65.28
CA ALA A 600 22.08 -41.61 64.26
C ALA A 600 21.19 -40.35 64.37
N THR A 601 20.01 -40.47 64.97
CA THR A 601 19.08 -39.35 65.22
C THR A 601 19.57 -38.30 66.21
N VAL A 602 20.71 -38.52 66.91
CA VAL A 602 21.36 -37.48 67.73
C VAL A 602 22.23 -36.52 66.91
N ALA A 603 22.50 -36.83 65.64
CA ALA A 603 23.16 -35.90 64.73
C ALA A 603 22.36 -34.58 64.63
N GLY A 604 23.05 -33.44 64.76
CA GLY A 604 22.44 -32.10 64.78
C GLY A 604 21.79 -31.70 66.12
N SER A 605 22.14 -32.39 67.22
CA SER A 605 21.62 -32.14 68.58
C SER A 605 22.73 -31.98 69.63
N ALA A 606 22.36 -31.54 70.83
CA ALA A 606 23.23 -31.62 72.01
C ALA A 606 22.96 -32.92 72.78
N VAL A 607 24.01 -33.51 73.34
CA VAL A 607 23.97 -34.66 74.24
C VAL A 607 24.52 -34.22 75.59
N GLU A 608 23.75 -34.41 76.64
CA GLU A 608 24.16 -34.08 78.00
C GLU A 608 24.20 -35.34 78.87
N PHE A 609 25.21 -35.39 79.73
CA PHE A 609 25.34 -36.44 80.71
C PHE A 609 25.22 -35.86 82.11
N TYR A 610 24.34 -36.41 82.94
CA TYR A 610 24.10 -35.88 84.29
C TYR A 610 23.66 -36.99 85.26
N GLY A 611 23.77 -36.73 86.57
CA GLY A 611 23.17 -37.58 87.62
C GLY A 611 23.82 -38.94 87.87
N SER A 612 24.91 -39.30 87.18
CA SER A 612 25.60 -40.59 87.37
C SER A 612 26.75 -40.50 88.38
N THR A 613 26.90 -41.53 89.21
CA THR A 613 27.95 -41.66 90.25
C THR A 613 29.01 -42.73 89.94
N ALA A 614 28.89 -43.43 88.80
CA ALA A 614 29.85 -44.42 88.33
C ALA A 614 30.31 -44.06 86.91
N GLY A 615 31.53 -44.46 86.51
CA GLY A 615 32.04 -44.17 85.16
C GLY A 615 31.18 -44.80 84.06
N GLN A 616 30.92 -44.07 82.98
CA GLN A 616 30.00 -44.45 81.90
C GLN A 616 30.66 -44.36 80.53
N THR A 617 30.14 -45.11 79.56
CA THR A 617 30.61 -45.11 78.18
C THR A 617 29.46 -44.81 77.21
N LEU A 618 29.61 -43.76 76.41
CA LEU A 618 28.74 -43.48 75.27
C LEU A 618 29.45 -43.84 73.97
N MET A 619 28.87 -44.76 73.21
CA MET A 619 29.35 -45.07 71.86
C MET A 619 28.72 -44.09 70.87
N LEU A 620 29.54 -43.40 70.09
CA LEU A 620 29.07 -42.54 68.99
C LEU A 620 28.31 -43.37 67.94
N PRO A 621 27.39 -42.77 67.17
CA PRO A 621 26.81 -43.46 66.03
C PRO A 621 27.89 -43.87 65.02
N LEU A 622 27.62 -44.91 64.22
CA LEU A 622 28.42 -45.20 63.04
C LEU A 622 28.42 -43.98 62.11
N SER A 623 29.60 -43.56 61.68
CA SER A 623 29.81 -42.40 60.81
C SER A 623 29.13 -42.57 59.44
N SER A 624 28.88 -43.81 59.01
CA SER A 624 28.10 -44.15 57.80
C SER A 624 26.60 -43.91 57.93
N ASP A 625 26.07 -43.88 59.15
CA ASP A 625 24.64 -43.77 59.41
C ASP A 625 24.19 -42.31 59.61
N VAL A 626 25.15 -41.39 59.62
CA VAL A 626 24.96 -39.93 59.76
C VAL A 626 25.51 -39.22 58.53
N ARG A 627 25.00 -38.02 58.21
CA ARG A 627 25.47 -37.29 57.04
C ARG A 627 26.86 -36.72 57.33
N SER A 628 27.74 -36.71 56.32
CA SER A 628 29.03 -36.03 56.43
C SER A 628 28.84 -34.56 56.83
N ALA A 629 29.65 -34.10 57.78
CA ALA A 629 29.61 -32.81 58.46
C ALA A 629 28.45 -32.58 59.44
N ASP A 630 27.64 -33.60 59.76
CA ASP A 630 26.69 -33.50 60.87
C ASP A 630 27.43 -33.32 62.21
N ALA A 631 26.94 -32.41 63.03
CA ALA A 631 27.54 -32.07 64.32
C ALA A 631 26.86 -32.79 65.48
N ILE A 632 27.65 -33.26 66.45
CA ILE A 632 27.19 -33.69 67.77
C ILE A 632 27.97 -32.90 68.81
N LEU A 633 27.25 -32.21 69.71
CA LEU A 633 27.84 -31.56 70.86
C LEU A 633 27.60 -32.41 72.09
N LEU A 634 28.65 -32.75 72.83
CA LEU A 634 28.56 -33.56 74.04
C LEU A 634 29.04 -32.76 75.24
N PHE A 635 28.30 -32.85 76.35
CA PHE A 635 28.58 -32.17 77.61
C PHE A 635 28.57 -33.17 78.76
N ASN A 636 29.62 -33.20 79.56
CA ASN A 636 29.64 -33.98 80.80
C ASN A 636 29.29 -33.08 81.99
N TYR A 637 28.04 -33.13 82.44
CA TYR A 637 27.56 -32.52 83.68
C TYR A 637 27.45 -33.53 84.84
N ALA A 638 27.94 -34.77 84.69
CA ALA A 638 27.99 -35.71 85.80
C ALA A 638 29.19 -35.43 86.71
N THR A 639 29.16 -35.99 87.92
CA THR A 639 30.22 -35.83 88.92
C THR A 639 31.40 -36.80 88.70
N VAL A 640 31.38 -37.58 87.62
CA VAL A 640 32.36 -38.61 87.28
C VAL A 640 32.79 -38.50 85.81
N PRO A 641 33.99 -38.99 85.44
CA PRO A 641 34.42 -39.02 84.05
C PRO A 641 33.51 -39.89 83.16
N VAL A 642 33.25 -39.41 81.93
CA VAL A 642 32.48 -40.11 80.90
C VAL A 642 33.39 -40.45 79.73
N THR A 643 33.38 -41.71 79.30
CA THR A 643 34.12 -42.18 78.14
C THR A 643 33.26 -42.05 76.89
N ILE A 644 33.73 -41.31 75.89
CA ILE A 644 33.14 -41.29 74.55
C ILE A 644 33.93 -42.27 73.70
N ALA A 645 33.29 -43.34 73.28
CA ALA A 645 33.87 -44.41 72.50
C ALA A 645 33.38 -44.36 71.05
N ARG A 646 34.21 -44.83 70.13
CA ARG A 646 33.79 -45.14 68.76
C ARG A 646 32.74 -46.26 68.73
N GLN A 647 32.05 -46.38 67.61
CA GLN A 647 31.32 -47.60 67.24
C GLN A 647 31.97 -48.23 66.00
N GLY A 648 31.96 -49.56 65.91
CA GLY A 648 32.52 -50.28 64.75
C GLY A 648 34.01 -50.01 64.53
N ALA A 649 34.37 -49.62 63.30
CA ALA A 649 35.75 -49.33 62.87
C ALA A 649 36.11 -47.83 62.91
N ASP A 650 35.14 -46.95 63.19
CA ASP A 650 35.35 -45.50 63.18
C ASP A 650 36.40 -45.06 64.20
N LEU A 651 37.10 -43.96 63.98
CA LEU A 651 37.99 -43.38 64.99
C LEU A 651 37.50 -42.01 65.46
N ILE A 652 38.07 -41.49 66.54
CA ILE A 652 37.84 -40.12 67.02
C ILE A 652 39.17 -39.37 66.92
N GLY A 653 39.22 -38.19 66.29
CA GLY A 653 40.49 -37.45 66.17
C GLY A 653 40.41 -36.05 65.54
N SER A 654 41.53 -35.32 65.61
CA SER A 654 41.66 -33.92 65.19
C SER A 654 42.20 -33.72 63.76
N GLY A 655 42.21 -34.76 62.92
CA GLY A 655 42.44 -34.64 61.48
C GLY A 655 43.90 -34.54 60.99
N GLY A 656 44.90 -35.00 61.76
CA GLY A 656 46.32 -34.86 61.37
C GLY A 656 47.30 -35.94 61.86
N GLY A 657 46.83 -37.07 62.40
CA GLY A 657 47.69 -38.20 62.80
C GLY A 657 47.08 -39.09 63.87
N GLY A 658 46.58 -40.28 63.47
CA GLY A 658 46.11 -41.36 64.34
C GLY A 658 44.87 -41.02 65.19
N GLY A 659 43.70 -41.54 64.80
CA GLY A 659 42.50 -41.43 65.64
C GLY A 659 42.53 -42.42 66.82
N VAL A 660 41.84 -42.09 67.90
CA VAL A 660 41.70 -42.94 69.09
C VAL A 660 40.39 -43.71 69.08
N ALA A 661 40.35 -44.84 69.78
CA ALA A 661 39.14 -45.63 69.95
C ALA A 661 38.17 -44.99 70.97
N SER A 662 38.68 -44.17 71.89
CA SER A 662 37.87 -43.49 72.89
C SER A 662 38.58 -42.27 73.43
N MET A 663 37.81 -41.33 73.97
CA MET A 663 38.27 -40.19 74.74
C MET A 663 37.50 -40.06 76.06
N THR A 664 38.08 -39.39 77.05
CA THR A 664 37.44 -39.18 78.35
C THR A 664 37.10 -37.71 78.54
N LEU A 665 35.83 -37.42 78.82
CA LEU A 665 35.34 -36.11 79.26
C LEU A 665 35.31 -36.11 80.78
N LEU A 666 36.05 -35.21 81.43
CA LEU A 666 35.98 -35.01 82.87
C LEU A 666 34.70 -34.24 83.25
N PRO A 667 34.31 -34.22 84.53
CA PRO A 667 33.20 -33.38 84.99
C PRO A 667 33.38 -31.91 84.55
N GLY A 668 32.40 -31.36 83.86
CA GLY A 668 32.41 -30.01 83.29
C GLY A 668 32.99 -29.92 81.86
N ASP A 669 33.53 -31.01 81.31
CA ASP A 669 34.08 -30.98 79.95
C ASP A 669 33.00 -31.02 78.86
N SER A 670 33.38 -30.47 77.71
CA SER A 670 32.61 -30.56 76.47
C SER A 670 33.47 -31.02 75.30
N VAL A 671 32.83 -31.61 74.29
CA VAL A 671 33.44 -31.86 72.98
C VAL A 671 32.42 -31.64 71.87
N SER A 672 32.85 -31.05 70.76
CA SER A 672 32.08 -30.94 69.52
C SER A 672 32.72 -31.79 68.45
N LEU A 673 31.92 -32.69 67.88
CA LEU A 673 32.35 -33.66 66.87
C LEU A 673 31.61 -33.42 65.56
N LEU A 674 32.30 -33.55 64.43
CA LEU A 674 31.69 -33.61 63.09
C LEU A 674 31.88 -35.00 62.48
N ALA A 675 30.82 -35.51 61.84
CA ALA A 675 30.86 -36.78 61.13
C ALA A 675 31.73 -36.68 59.86
N GLY A 676 32.69 -37.59 59.72
CA GLY A 676 33.54 -37.77 58.54
C GLY A 676 33.45 -39.20 58.00
N THR A 677 34.33 -39.55 57.06
CA THR A 677 34.40 -40.92 56.52
C THR A 677 35.26 -41.78 57.45
N ASN A 678 34.64 -42.71 58.18
CA ASN A 678 35.30 -43.59 59.18
C ASN A 678 36.01 -42.83 60.33
N LEU A 679 35.62 -41.58 60.58
CA LEU A 679 36.26 -40.70 61.54
C LEU A 679 35.26 -39.66 62.07
N TRP A 680 35.28 -39.45 63.38
CA TRP A 680 34.65 -38.32 64.04
C TRP A 680 35.68 -37.23 64.30
N PHE A 681 35.52 -36.10 63.60
CA PHE A 681 36.43 -34.96 63.69
C PHE A 681 36.14 -34.14 64.94
N ILE A 682 37.14 -34.01 65.82
CA ILE A 682 37.07 -33.09 66.96
C ILE A 682 37.26 -31.66 66.44
N VAL A 683 36.24 -30.81 66.60
CA VAL A 683 36.25 -29.42 66.10
C VAL A 683 36.13 -28.37 67.21
N GLY A 684 35.87 -28.77 68.45
CA GLY A 684 35.76 -27.84 69.58
C GLY A 684 35.50 -28.53 70.92
N GLY A 685 35.40 -27.72 71.98
CA GLY A 685 35.17 -28.16 73.36
C GLY A 685 36.45 -28.27 74.18
N THR A 686 36.32 -28.30 75.51
CA THR A 686 37.46 -28.34 76.44
C THR A 686 38.23 -29.65 76.39
N ALA A 687 37.56 -30.78 76.17
CA ALA A 687 38.20 -32.08 76.03
C ALA A 687 39.03 -32.18 74.74
N ALA A 688 38.79 -31.32 73.75
CA ALA A 688 39.60 -31.26 72.52
C ALA A 688 41.07 -30.90 72.81
N SER A 689 41.35 -30.14 73.87
CA SER A 689 42.71 -29.76 74.25
C SER A 689 43.60 -30.97 74.54
N GLN A 690 43.04 -32.09 75.03
CA GLN A 690 43.79 -33.32 75.28
C GLN A 690 44.43 -33.91 74.00
N PHE A 691 43.86 -33.59 72.84
CA PHE A 691 44.31 -34.07 71.52
C PHE A 691 45.00 -32.97 70.70
N SER A 692 45.16 -31.78 71.27
CA SER A 692 45.93 -30.71 70.64
C SER A 692 47.42 -30.97 70.81
N GLY A 693 48.19 -30.76 69.74
CA GLY A 693 49.65 -30.80 69.79
C GLY A 693 50.26 -29.85 70.83
N SER A 694 49.52 -28.80 71.22
CA SER A 694 49.96 -27.77 72.17
C SER A 694 49.84 -28.16 73.65
N PHE A 695 49.15 -29.26 73.97
CA PHE A 695 48.88 -29.71 75.36
C PHE A 695 49.22 -31.19 75.58
N ARG A 696 50.10 -31.78 74.76
CA ARG A 696 50.45 -33.20 74.83
C ARG A 696 51.13 -33.54 76.16
N ALA A 697 50.71 -34.62 76.82
CA ALA A 697 51.35 -35.10 78.05
C ALA A 697 51.43 -36.63 78.12
N SER A 698 52.43 -37.13 78.83
CA SER A 698 52.57 -38.52 79.26
C SER A 698 52.87 -38.53 80.76
N LEU A 699 51.91 -38.96 81.57
CA LEU A 699 51.96 -38.84 83.04
C LEU A 699 52.55 -40.07 83.74
N GLY A 700 53.56 -40.71 83.14
CA GLY A 700 54.28 -41.83 83.74
C GLY A 700 55.32 -41.40 84.79
N VAL A 701 55.95 -42.39 85.44
CA VAL A 701 57.10 -42.19 86.34
C VAL A 701 58.24 -41.45 85.62
N THR A 702 58.45 -41.78 84.35
CA THR A 702 59.23 -40.99 83.41
C THR A 702 58.27 -40.44 82.38
N GLY A 703 58.09 -39.13 82.35
CA GLY A 703 56.95 -38.48 81.71
C GLY A 703 57.26 -37.07 81.20
N TYR A 704 56.31 -36.49 80.47
CA TYR A 704 56.41 -35.13 79.96
C TYR A 704 55.06 -34.43 79.89
N GLN A 705 55.11 -33.10 79.85
CA GLN A 705 53.98 -32.24 79.53
C GLN A 705 54.46 -31.09 78.63
N VAL A 706 53.80 -30.94 77.48
CA VAL A 706 53.94 -29.78 76.60
C VAL A 706 52.94 -28.73 77.06
N LEU A 707 53.44 -27.53 77.28
CA LEU A 707 52.65 -26.36 77.59
C LEU A 707 52.30 -25.61 76.29
N PRO A 708 51.20 -24.84 76.26
CA PRO A 708 50.76 -24.13 75.06
C PRO A 708 51.76 -23.13 74.50
N SER A 709 52.69 -22.66 75.33
CA SER A 709 53.79 -21.80 74.93
C SER A 709 54.85 -22.53 74.07
N GLY A 710 54.76 -23.85 73.94
CA GLY A 710 55.79 -24.70 73.35
C GLY A 710 56.85 -25.16 74.35
N LEU A 711 56.83 -24.66 75.59
CA LEU A 711 57.68 -25.19 76.67
C LEU A 711 57.30 -26.62 77.00
N ILE A 712 58.29 -27.48 77.12
CA ILE A 712 58.16 -28.89 77.48
C ILE A 712 58.79 -29.07 78.85
N ARG A 713 58.00 -29.61 79.78
CA ARG A 713 58.47 -30.11 81.07
C ARG A 713 58.61 -31.62 80.98
N GLN A 714 59.75 -32.17 81.37
CA GLN A 714 60.00 -33.61 81.43
C GLN A 714 60.56 -34.01 82.80
N TRP A 715 60.23 -35.21 83.25
CA TRP A 715 60.70 -35.73 84.54
C TRP A 715 60.97 -37.23 84.45
N GLY A 716 61.76 -37.73 85.38
CA GLY A 716 61.99 -39.16 85.54
C GLY A 716 62.99 -39.51 86.63
N ILE A 717 63.35 -40.78 86.66
CA ILE A 717 64.36 -41.36 87.55
C ILE A 717 65.37 -42.10 86.67
N SER A 718 66.68 -41.92 86.92
CA SER A 718 67.74 -42.60 86.18
C SER A 718 67.81 -44.09 86.50
N GLY A 719 68.57 -44.85 85.70
CA GLY A 719 69.08 -46.16 86.13
C GLY A 719 69.95 -46.05 87.39
N ALA A 720 70.19 -47.17 88.08
CA ALA A 720 71.03 -47.21 89.27
C ALA A 720 72.52 -47.06 88.91
N ALA A 721 73.17 -46.02 89.44
CA ALA A 721 74.62 -45.88 89.40
C ALA A 721 75.24 -46.72 90.52
N THR A 722 76.47 -47.20 90.31
CA THR A 722 77.25 -47.94 91.33
C THR A 722 78.69 -47.42 91.38
N ALA A 723 79.48 -47.84 92.36
CA ALA A 723 80.91 -47.49 92.41
C ALA A 723 81.68 -47.90 91.14
N ALA A 724 81.31 -49.02 90.50
CA ALA A 724 81.94 -49.52 89.28
C ALA A 724 81.43 -48.81 88.01
N THR A 725 80.20 -48.30 88.06
CA THR A 725 79.53 -47.62 86.93
C THR A 725 78.87 -46.33 87.42
N PRO A 726 79.66 -45.29 87.74
CA PRO A 726 79.13 -44.05 88.33
C PRO A 726 78.37 -43.18 87.32
N ASN A 727 78.52 -43.45 86.01
CA ASN A 727 77.87 -42.72 84.93
C ASN A 727 76.62 -43.45 84.43
N VAL A 728 75.49 -42.76 84.35
CA VAL A 728 74.21 -43.26 83.84
C VAL A 728 73.66 -42.29 82.80
N ASP A 729 73.41 -42.78 81.59
CA ASP A 729 72.81 -41.99 80.53
C ASP A 729 71.27 -42.00 80.66
N ILE A 730 70.68 -40.81 80.72
CA ILE A 730 69.23 -40.58 80.79
C ILE A 730 68.73 -40.19 79.40
N VAL A 731 67.70 -40.87 78.92
CA VAL A 731 66.99 -40.52 77.68
C VAL A 731 65.70 -39.80 78.04
N PHE A 732 65.48 -38.61 77.47
CA PHE A 732 64.25 -37.87 77.68
C PHE A 732 63.08 -38.53 76.94
N PRO A 733 61.86 -38.60 77.53
CA PRO A 733 60.66 -39.14 76.90
C PRO A 733 60.37 -38.59 75.50
N VAL A 734 60.66 -37.31 75.28
CA VAL A 734 60.61 -36.66 73.98
C VAL A 734 61.88 -35.82 73.81
N ALA A 735 62.45 -35.78 72.61
CA ALA A 735 63.53 -34.85 72.34
C ALA A 735 62.99 -33.41 72.37
N PHE A 736 63.69 -32.50 73.05
CA PHE A 736 63.40 -31.08 72.98
C PHE A 736 63.62 -30.59 71.54
N PRO A 737 62.61 -30.05 70.84
CA PRO A 737 62.75 -29.65 69.44
C PRO A 737 63.91 -28.67 69.19
N ASN A 738 64.05 -27.67 70.07
CA ASN A 738 65.01 -26.57 69.92
C ASN A 738 66.15 -26.67 70.92
N ALA A 739 65.88 -26.70 72.22
CA ALA A 739 66.92 -26.69 73.25
C ALA A 739 66.42 -27.18 74.62
N LEU A 740 67.33 -27.80 75.37
CA LEU A 740 67.21 -27.95 76.82
C LEU A 740 67.58 -26.60 77.47
N LEU A 741 66.72 -26.08 78.34
CA LEU A 741 66.90 -24.79 79.03
C LEU A 741 67.45 -24.95 80.44
N THR A 742 66.83 -25.83 81.23
CA THR A 742 67.27 -26.11 82.60
C THR A 742 67.07 -27.58 82.92
N LEU A 743 67.93 -28.08 83.79
CA LEU A 743 67.96 -29.46 84.22
C LEU A 743 68.34 -29.48 85.71
N ASN A 744 67.56 -30.18 86.51
CA ASN A 744 67.76 -30.29 87.96
C ASN A 744 67.92 -31.76 88.34
N GLU A 745 68.94 -32.04 89.15
CA GLU A 745 69.22 -33.33 89.76
C GLU A 745 68.87 -33.34 91.23
N HIS A 746 68.30 -34.46 91.69
CA HIS A 746 68.21 -34.77 93.11
C HIS A 746 68.50 -36.24 93.36
N ASP A 747 69.15 -36.51 94.49
CA ASP A 747 69.40 -37.87 94.94
C ASP A 747 68.08 -38.62 95.17
N TYR A 748 67.95 -39.78 94.53
CA TYR A 748 66.85 -40.71 94.71
C TYR A 748 67.38 -41.97 95.38
N THR A 749 67.76 -41.84 96.64
CA THR A 749 68.00 -42.94 97.57
C THR A 749 66.72 -43.13 98.39
N GLY A 750 66.18 -44.35 98.43
CA GLY A 750 64.94 -44.65 99.13
C GLY A 750 64.90 -44.08 100.56
N SER A 751 63.72 -43.69 101.03
CA SER A 751 63.51 -43.06 102.34
C SER A 751 64.24 -43.77 103.49
N GLY A 752 65.06 -43.04 104.26
CA GLY A 752 65.65 -43.51 105.52
C GLY A 752 67.17 -43.77 105.55
N GLY A 753 67.89 -43.57 104.44
CA GLY A 753 69.36 -43.65 104.42
C GLY A 753 70.07 -42.38 104.92
N ASN A 754 71.10 -42.53 105.75
CA ASN A 754 72.01 -41.44 106.16
C ASN A 754 73.03 -41.06 105.07
N THR A 755 73.04 -41.78 103.94
CA THR A 755 73.96 -41.57 102.82
C THR A 755 73.26 -40.80 101.69
N ARG A 756 73.87 -39.72 101.21
CA ARG A 756 73.40 -38.91 100.08
C ARG A 756 74.42 -38.90 98.97
N SER A 757 73.99 -39.20 97.75
CA SER A 757 74.87 -39.10 96.57
C SER A 757 74.86 -37.68 96.01
N PHE A 758 76.03 -37.22 95.57
CA PHE A 758 76.19 -35.97 94.85
C PHE A 758 76.28 -36.27 93.37
N TRP A 759 75.35 -35.68 92.63
CA TRP A 759 75.17 -35.92 91.22
C TRP A 759 75.68 -34.72 90.43
N GLN A 760 76.19 -34.99 89.23
CA GLN A 760 76.53 -33.97 88.27
C GLN A 760 76.06 -34.39 86.89
N PHE A 761 75.39 -33.48 86.19
CA PHE A 761 75.08 -33.67 84.78
C PHE A 761 76.23 -33.25 83.86
N SER A 762 76.45 -34.05 82.82
CA SER A 762 77.39 -33.80 81.74
C SER A 762 76.81 -34.28 80.40
N ALA A 763 77.48 -33.96 79.29
CA ALA A 763 77.08 -34.41 77.94
C ALA A 763 75.58 -34.16 77.61
N GLN A 764 75.08 -32.97 77.92
CA GLN A 764 73.69 -32.58 77.67
C GLN A 764 73.38 -32.54 76.16
N THR A 765 72.27 -33.14 75.76
CA THR A 765 71.75 -33.11 74.39
C THR A 765 70.24 -32.83 74.41
N LYS A 766 69.65 -32.61 73.23
CA LYS A 766 68.19 -32.44 73.09
C LYS A 766 67.40 -33.69 73.51
N SER A 767 68.02 -34.86 73.49
CA SER A 767 67.36 -36.16 73.70
C SER A 767 67.76 -36.86 75.00
N GLY A 768 68.68 -36.28 75.77
CA GLY A 768 69.17 -36.91 76.98
C GLY A 768 70.39 -36.24 77.59
N VAL A 769 70.84 -36.78 78.72
CA VAL A 769 71.95 -36.25 79.51
C VAL A 769 72.68 -37.38 80.22
N ARG A 770 73.99 -37.24 80.44
CA ARG A 770 74.75 -38.14 81.31
C ARG A 770 74.69 -37.64 82.74
N CYS A 771 74.19 -38.48 83.64
CA CYS A 771 74.22 -38.24 85.07
C CYS A 771 75.35 -39.03 85.72
N THR A 772 76.24 -38.36 86.45
CA THR A 772 77.38 -38.97 87.11
C THR A 772 77.23 -38.85 88.63
N ASN A 773 77.28 -39.99 89.34
CA ASN A 773 77.44 -40.01 90.78
C ASN A 773 78.91 -39.74 91.11
N LEU A 774 79.22 -38.56 91.64
CA LEU A 774 80.59 -38.12 91.90
C LEU A 774 81.15 -38.73 93.19
N CYS A 775 80.32 -38.73 94.23
CA CYS A 775 80.66 -39.20 95.55
C CYS A 775 79.38 -39.33 96.36
N ALA A 776 79.47 -40.00 97.50
CA ALA A 776 78.42 -39.99 98.50
C ALA A 776 78.93 -39.39 99.80
N ILE A 777 78.05 -38.76 100.57
CA ILE A 777 78.32 -38.34 101.94
C ILE A 777 77.40 -39.12 102.87
N THR A 778 77.98 -39.75 103.88
CA THR A 778 77.21 -40.38 104.95
C THR A 778 77.19 -39.49 106.19
N GLY A 779 76.00 -39.22 106.70
CA GLY A 779 75.76 -38.44 107.91
C GLY A 779 76.46 -39.04 109.14
N GLY A 780 77.15 -38.17 109.88
CA GLY A 780 77.97 -38.43 111.06
C GLY A 780 78.62 -37.12 111.54
N SER A 781 79.41 -37.13 112.61
CA SER A 781 80.12 -35.93 113.09
C SER A 781 81.64 -36.21 113.19
N PRO A 782 82.46 -35.81 112.20
CA PRO A 782 82.11 -35.10 110.96
C PRO A 782 81.56 -36.04 109.86
N PRO A 783 80.73 -35.53 108.93
CA PRO A 783 80.22 -36.33 107.81
C PRO A 783 81.36 -36.83 106.92
N GLN A 784 81.25 -38.09 106.46
CA GLN A 784 82.32 -38.76 105.71
C GLN A 784 82.03 -38.74 104.21
N LEU A 785 82.95 -38.17 103.45
CA LEU A 785 82.98 -38.27 101.99
C LEU A 785 83.50 -39.64 101.58
N GLN A 786 82.78 -40.34 100.72
CA GLN A 786 83.15 -41.67 100.23
C GLN A 786 82.94 -41.80 98.73
N ALA A 787 83.51 -42.85 98.15
CA ALA A 787 83.28 -43.21 96.75
C ALA A 787 81.78 -43.39 96.46
N PRO A 788 81.35 -43.18 95.20
CA PRO A 788 79.95 -43.33 94.79
C PRO A 788 79.31 -44.64 95.29
N THR A 789 78.15 -44.54 95.94
CA THR A 789 77.36 -45.70 96.38
C THR A 789 76.23 -46.01 95.39
N ALA A 790 75.59 -47.17 95.55
CA ALA A 790 74.42 -47.51 94.74
C ALA A 790 73.28 -46.51 94.97
N ALA A 791 72.91 -45.75 93.95
CA ALA A 791 71.88 -44.71 94.02
C ALA A 791 71.29 -44.40 92.64
N GLN A 792 70.13 -43.75 92.60
CA GLN A 792 69.52 -43.23 91.37
C GLN A 792 69.41 -41.70 91.47
N CYS A 793 69.32 -41.04 90.33
CA CYS A 793 69.07 -39.61 90.23
C CYS A 793 67.63 -39.39 89.80
N SER A 794 66.83 -38.71 90.62
CA SER A 794 65.59 -38.10 90.14
C SER A 794 65.94 -36.81 89.39
N TRP A 795 65.27 -36.56 88.28
CA TRP A 795 65.61 -35.45 87.40
C TRP A 795 64.36 -34.76 86.86
N GLU A 796 64.49 -33.46 86.65
CA GLU A 796 63.50 -32.63 85.99
C GLU A 796 64.18 -31.76 84.94
N ALA A 797 63.64 -31.74 83.73
CA ALA A 797 64.16 -31.02 82.58
C ALA A 797 63.09 -30.09 82.00
N TRP A 798 63.49 -28.86 81.67
CA TRP A 798 62.66 -27.92 80.92
C TRP A 798 63.37 -27.51 79.64
N GLY A 799 62.62 -27.38 78.56
CA GLY A 799 63.12 -26.99 77.26
C GLY A 799 61.99 -26.70 76.29
N TYR A 800 62.27 -26.55 75.01
CA TYR A 800 61.29 -26.32 73.94
C TYR A 800 61.86 -26.74 72.59
#